data_AF-A0A062V8U8-F1
#
_entry.id   AF-A0A062V8U8-F1
#
_cell.length_a   1.000
_cell.length_b   1.000
_cell.length_c   1.000
_cell.angle_alpha   90.00
_cell.angle_beta   90.00
_cell.angle_gamma   90.00
#
_symmetry.space_group_name_H-M   'P 1'
#
loop_
_entity.id
_entity.type
_entity.pdbx_description
1 polymer ?
#
loop_
_entity_poly.entity_id
_entity_poly.type
_entity_poly.pdbx_seq_one_letter_code
_entity_poly.pdbx_strand_id
1 'polypeptide(L)'
;MVALIKIRDLNINVSGKQILKNINLDINEGDSIGIIGKSGAGKSTLLHLLRGFEEFEDITGEVIFNISCCPGCGKVSPPSSADKACPKCGITTELKRVNYLNSKGMHRRIMERTAIMMQRTFGLYSDDTVLENIMHSFEYSDIPKEKRPYVAAELIEKVKLSHRMTYTGKELSGGEKQRVVLARQLAKYPMLLLADEPTGTLDPRTAKLVHESILKAKQEHNMTLLVTSHLPGVLHDLTNKAILLDRGEIIETGKPDEIIEKFCAMTGVVCEGKVEGGKPIIILKDVKKKYYSYSKGTIPAVNGVSFEVNEGEIFGIIGTSGAGKTTLSKIIAGIMERDSGKVDVRIGDMWVDMTEKGTEFRGRAKPHIGYMHQEYSLYPHRNVFYNLTESIGLKLEPELARTKAINALKAVSFDENTAHEILDKTQYELSVGERQRVTMAQVLIREPRIIIFDEPTGTMDPITKNEVANSILTARKETWTTFIIVSHDMEFVRNVCDRAVHMKLGKITATGDAGSVLEEITYEEKPDREKTAEDRDNDLKKYLKRAHENAEPGDLCALEFYTLKAKETAAKLNKDISSELETLKPAYEKGIYEMLKEAERYASEGQTYEMDVYIEDAMKYAACAGIDISGELPKFMPAYEKGLAEALQEAERHEAKGFLGMSYQYIHRAGNYAAKLGKNIEEILKSLPWYERWTLTDIHMKLR
;
A
#
# COMPACT_ATOMS: atom_id res chain seq x y z
N MET A 1 0.96 -34.28 29.92
CA MET A 1 1.25 -32.86 30.23
C MET A 1 0.02 -32.25 30.88
N VAL A 2 0.21 -31.41 31.90
CA VAL A 2 -0.90 -30.64 32.49
C VAL A 2 -1.15 -29.43 31.59
N ALA A 3 -2.38 -29.24 31.12
CA ALA A 3 -2.75 -28.08 30.31
C ALA A 3 -2.50 -26.78 31.09
N LEU A 4 -1.97 -25.74 30.45
CA LEU A 4 -1.75 -24.43 31.07
C LEU A 4 -3.09 -23.76 31.44
N ILE A 5 -4.07 -23.82 30.53
CA ILE A 5 -5.42 -23.24 30.70
C ILE A 5 -6.46 -24.30 30.34
N LYS A 6 -7.48 -24.44 31.18
CA LYS A 6 -8.69 -25.21 30.89
C LYS A 6 -9.92 -24.33 31.06
N ILE A 7 -10.74 -24.26 30.03
CA ILE A 7 -12.02 -23.56 30.03
C ILE A 7 -13.12 -24.60 29.97
N ARG A 8 -14.10 -24.52 30.87
CA ARG A 8 -15.24 -25.45 30.94
C ARG A 8 -16.55 -24.69 31.08
N ASP A 9 -17.50 -25.04 30.23
CA ASP A 9 -18.88 -24.53 30.21
C ASP A 9 -18.98 -23.00 30.34
N LEU A 10 -18.06 -22.29 29.69
CA LEU A 10 -17.97 -20.84 29.80
C LEU A 10 -19.06 -20.15 28.97
N ASN A 11 -19.85 -19.30 29.63
CA ASN A 11 -20.85 -18.44 28.99
C ASN A 11 -20.65 -16.99 29.42
N ILE A 12 -20.76 -16.05 28.47
CA ILE A 12 -20.63 -14.61 28.73
C ILE A 12 -21.79 -13.85 28.09
N ASN A 13 -22.50 -13.08 28.91
CA ASN A 13 -23.53 -12.15 28.48
C ASN A 13 -23.05 -10.70 28.66
N VAL A 14 -23.24 -9.88 27.62
CA VAL A 14 -22.92 -8.44 27.66
C VAL A 14 -24.15 -7.66 27.21
N SER A 15 -24.67 -6.78 28.06
CA SER A 15 -25.82 -5.91 27.77
C SER A 15 -27.05 -6.68 27.24
N GLY A 16 -27.35 -7.84 27.82
CA GLY A 16 -28.49 -8.69 27.45
C GLY A 16 -28.29 -9.55 26.19
N LYS A 17 -27.12 -9.49 25.53
CA LYS A 17 -26.78 -10.35 24.39
C LYS A 17 -25.74 -11.39 24.81
N GLN A 18 -26.01 -12.65 24.50
CA GLN A 18 -25.07 -13.75 24.75
C GLN A 18 -23.95 -13.74 23.70
N ILE A 19 -22.71 -13.50 24.14
CA ILE A 19 -21.54 -13.36 23.28
C ILE A 19 -20.76 -14.66 23.15
N LEU A 20 -20.57 -15.39 24.26
CA LEU A 20 -19.95 -16.71 24.29
C LEU A 20 -20.90 -17.73 24.90
N LYS A 21 -20.91 -18.94 24.32
CA LYS A 21 -21.85 -20.03 24.62
C LYS A 21 -21.08 -21.33 24.79
N ASN A 22 -21.20 -21.93 25.97
CA ASN A 22 -20.68 -23.26 26.29
C ASN A 22 -19.24 -23.53 25.80
N ILE A 23 -18.34 -22.56 26.01
CA ILE A 23 -16.97 -22.65 25.51
C ILE A 23 -16.20 -23.67 26.35
N ASN A 24 -15.66 -24.68 25.66
CA ASN A 24 -14.84 -25.74 26.23
C ASN A 24 -13.51 -25.79 25.48
N LEU A 25 -12.40 -25.51 26.17
CA LEU A 25 -11.08 -25.39 25.53
C LEU A 25 -9.95 -25.82 26.47
N ASP A 26 -8.98 -26.56 25.92
CA ASP A 26 -7.73 -26.90 26.60
C ASP A 26 -6.53 -26.32 25.83
N ILE A 27 -5.69 -25.56 26.53
CA ILE A 27 -4.48 -24.93 26.02
C ILE A 27 -3.28 -25.49 26.78
N ASN A 28 -2.33 -26.12 26.09
CA ASN A 28 -1.12 -26.63 26.71
C ASN A 28 0.00 -25.59 26.68
N GLU A 29 1.01 -25.82 27.52
CA GLU A 29 2.22 -25.00 27.53
C GLU A 29 2.97 -25.12 26.19
N GLY A 30 3.29 -23.97 25.58
CA GLY A 30 4.02 -23.89 24.31
C GLY A 30 3.16 -24.02 23.05
N ASP A 31 1.85 -24.25 23.21
CA ASP A 31 0.90 -24.27 22.10
C ASP A 31 0.87 -22.93 21.35
N SER A 32 0.54 -22.96 20.06
CA SER A 32 0.28 -21.77 19.26
C SER A 32 -1.06 -21.89 18.60
N ILE A 33 -2.06 -21.31 19.26
CA ILE A 33 -3.45 -21.51 18.90
C ILE A 33 -3.95 -20.26 18.17
N GLY A 34 -4.49 -20.47 16.97
CA GLY A 34 -5.23 -19.46 16.21
C GLY A 34 -6.71 -19.53 16.52
N ILE A 35 -7.35 -18.38 16.68
CA ILE A 35 -8.81 -18.28 16.75
C ILE A 35 -9.28 -17.52 15.52
N ILE A 36 -10.03 -18.21 14.65
CA ILE A 36 -10.62 -17.66 13.44
C ILE A 36 -12.14 -17.66 13.55
N GLY A 37 -12.80 -16.70 12.93
CA GLY A 37 -14.24 -16.53 13.05
C GLY A 37 -14.72 -15.22 12.44
N LYS A 38 -16.03 -15.07 12.22
CA LYS A 38 -16.62 -13.82 11.71
C LYS A 38 -16.43 -12.66 12.70
N SER A 39 -16.60 -11.43 12.23
CA SER A 39 -16.65 -10.28 13.14
C SER A 39 -17.83 -10.45 14.12
N GLY A 40 -17.64 -10.08 15.38
CA GLY A 40 -18.65 -10.27 16.43
C GLY A 40 -18.84 -11.70 16.93
N ALA A 41 -18.03 -12.68 16.51
CA ALA A 41 -18.11 -14.06 16.99
C ALA A 41 -17.63 -14.27 18.45
N GLY A 42 -17.11 -13.24 19.11
CA GLY A 42 -16.61 -13.31 20.49
C GLY A 42 -15.10 -13.54 20.65
N LYS A 43 -14.31 -13.44 19.56
CA LYS A 43 -12.85 -13.68 19.56
C LYS A 43 -12.10 -12.78 20.56
N SER A 44 -12.24 -11.47 20.42
CA SER A 44 -11.57 -10.50 21.31
C SER A 44 -12.11 -10.62 22.74
N THR A 45 -13.41 -10.84 22.93
CA THR A 45 -14.02 -11.06 24.26
C THR A 45 -13.36 -12.21 25.01
N LEU A 46 -13.07 -13.32 24.32
CA LEU A 46 -12.37 -14.46 24.89
C LEU A 46 -10.91 -14.11 25.30
N LEU A 47 -10.19 -13.33 24.48
CA LEU A 47 -8.84 -12.85 24.83
C LEU A 47 -8.86 -11.86 26.00
N HIS A 48 -9.84 -10.95 26.04
CA HIS A 48 -10.01 -9.97 27.12
C HIS A 48 -10.33 -10.64 28.46
N LEU A 49 -11.10 -11.74 28.45
CA LEU A 49 -11.32 -12.57 29.62
C LEU A 49 -10.02 -13.19 30.14
N LEU A 50 -9.25 -13.83 29.26
CA LEU A 50 -7.99 -14.50 29.62
C LEU A 50 -6.91 -13.51 30.12
N ARG A 51 -7.04 -12.24 29.76
CA ARG A 51 -6.23 -11.13 30.29
C ARG A 51 -6.62 -10.73 31.72
N GLY A 52 -7.92 -10.77 32.05
CA GLY A 52 -8.48 -10.31 33.33
C GLY A 52 -8.68 -8.81 33.47
N PHE A 53 -9.06 -8.12 32.39
CA PHE A 53 -9.28 -6.66 32.40
C PHE A 53 -10.75 -6.25 32.55
N GLU A 54 -11.71 -7.14 32.27
CA GLU A 54 -13.14 -6.81 32.26
C GLU A 54 -13.91 -7.65 33.28
N GLU A 55 -14.61 -6.97 34.18
CA GLU A 55 -15.68 -7.57 34.97
C GLU A 55 -16.91 -7.66 34.07
N PHE A 56 -17.20 -8.86 33.56
CA PHE A 56 -18.43 -9.12 32.84
C PHE A 56 -19.58 -9.26 33.84
N GLU A 57 -20.71 -8.58 33.60
CA GLU A 57 -21.86 -8.55 34.52
C GLU A 57 -22.46 -9.94 34.77
N ASP A 58 -22.43 -10.82 33.76
CA ASP A 58 -23.00 -12.16 33.83
C ASP A 58 -22.09 -13.18 33.11
N ILE A 59 -21.26 -13.85 33.92
CA ILE A 59 -20.32 -14.88 33.51
C ILE A 59 -20.54 -16.17 34.31
N THR A 60 -20.66 -17.29 33.60
CA THR A 60 -20.80 -18.63 34.20
C THR A 60 -19.80 -19.60 33.60
N GLY A 61 -19.47 -20.67 34.33
CA GLY A 61 -18.46 -21.66 33.95
C GLY A 61 -17.17 -21.57 34.76
N GLU A 62 -16.11 -22.23 34.29
CA GLU A 62 -14.81 -22.26 34.96
C GLU A 62 -13.66 -21.95 34.00
N VAL A 63 -12.73 -21.10 34.44
CA VAL A 63 -11.46 -20.82 33.73
C VAL A 63 -10.31 -21.18 34.66
N ILE A 64 -9.71 -22.34 34.46
CA ILE A 64 -8.69 -22.90 35.34
C ILE A 64 -7.29 -22.68 34.75
N PHE A 65 -6.46 -21.93 35.45
CA PHE A 65 -5.03 -21.81 35.17
C PHE A 65 -4.25 -22.81 36.03
N ASN A 66 -3.48 -23.69 35.38
CA ASN A 66 -2.53 -24.55 36.08
C ASN A 66 -1.15 -23.90 36.02
N ILE A 67 -0.71 -23.35 37.14
CA ILE A 67 0.51 -22.55 37.23
C ILE A 67 1.43 -23.07 38.32
N SER A 68 2.73 -22.91 38.12
CA SER A 68 3.71 -23.08 39.18
C SER A 68 3.85 -21.77 39.95
N CYS A 69 3.70 -21.81 41.27
CA CYS A 69 3.82 -20.64 42.14
C CYS A 69 4.94 -20.86 43.15
N CYS A 70 5.83 -19.88 43.28
CA CYS A 70 6.83 -19.88 44.35
C CYS A 70 6.19 -19.43 45.67
N PRO A 71 6.28 -20.22 46.76
CA PRO A 71 5.71 -19.83 48.06
C PRO A 71 6.46 -18.65 48.71
N GLY A 72 7.79 -18.54 48.51
CA GLY A 72 8.58 -17.44 49.06
C GLY A 72 8.34 -16.08 48.38
N CYS A 73 8.65 -15.97 47.09
CA CYS A 73 8.58 -14.69 46.36
C CYS A 73 7.28 -14.46 45.58
N GLY A 74 6.36 -15.44 45.55
CA GLY A 74 5.08 -15.33 44.85
C GLY A 74 5.16 -15.35 43.32
N LYS A 75 6.35 -15.59 42.73
CA LYS A 75 6.55 -15.63 41.27
C LYS A 75 5.74 -16.76 40.64
N VAL A 76 5.01 -16.42 39.57
CA VAL A 76 4.22 -17.35 38.78
C VAL A 76 5.01 -17.79 37.55
N SER A 77 4.96 -19.08 37.22
CA SER A 77 5.67 -19.70 36.11
C SER A 77 4.82 -20.81 35.46
N PRO A 78 5.18 -21.26 34.25
CA PRO A 78 4.47 -22.35 33.57
C PRO A 78 4.42 -23.64 34.41
N PRO A 79 3.46 -24.53 34.16
CA PRO A 79 3.31 -25.78 34.93
C PRO A 79 4.53 -26.70 34.82
N SER A 80 5.30 -26.67 33.71
CA SER A 80 6.57 -27.41 33.56
C SER A 80 7.65 -27.00 34.57
N SER A 81 7.48 -25.85 35.22
CA SER A 81 8.41 -25.34 36.23
C SER A 81 8.08 -25.84 37.63
N ALA A 82 7.01 -26.60 37.83
CA ALA A 82 6.70 -27.21 39.12
C ALA A 82 7.86 -28.09 39.62
N ASP A 83 8.03 -28.14 40.94
CA ASP A 83 9.07 -28.92 41.64
C ASP A 83 10.52 -28.54 41.28
N LYS A 84 10.73 -27.40 40.59
CA LYS A 84 12.04 -26.83 40.30
C LYS A 84 12.36 -25.66 41.22
N ALA A 85 13.65 -25.33 41.33
CA ALA A 85 14.11 -24.18 42.09
C ALA A 85 13.64 -22.88 41.42
N CYS A 86 13.03 -21.98 42.21
CA CYS A 86 12.59 -20.69 41.71
C CYS A 86 13.80 -19.87 41.22
N PRO A 87 13.78 -19.31 39.99
CA PRO A 87 14.90 -18.54 39.46
C PRO A 87 15.15 -17.21 40.21
N LYS A 88 14.24 -16.81 41.11
CA LYS A 88 14.36 -15.57 41.90
C LYS A 88 14.95 -15.82 43.30
N CYS A 89 14.47 -16.83 44.01
CA CYS A 89 14.84 -17.05 45.42
C CYS A 89 15.29 -18.48 45.74
N GLY A 90 15.42 -19.37 44.75
CA GLY A 90 15.91 -20.74 44.91
C GLY A 90 14.95 -21.73 45.57
N ILE A 91 13.86 -21.27 46.16
CA ILE A 91 12.83 -22.11 46.81
C ILE A 91 12.09 -22.95 45.76
N THR A 92 11.81 -24.21 46.09
CA THR A 92 11.02 -25.12 45.24
C THR A 92 9.63 -24.55 44.98
N THR A 93 9.22 -24.54 43.71
CA THR A 93 7.90 -24.02 43.32
C THR A 93 6.84 -25.12 43.32
N GLU A 94 5.60 -24.77 43.67
CA GLU A 94 4.49 -25.72 43.80
C GLU A 94 3.47 -25.53 42.68
N LEU A 95 2.91 -26.63 42.16
CA LEU A 95 1.82 -26.58 41.19
C LEU A 95 0.50 -26.19 41.87
N LYS A 96 -0.13 -25.12 41.39
CA LYS A 96 -1.41 -24.62 41.89
C LYS A 96 -2.44 -24.56 40.77
N ARG A 97 -3.64 -25.06 41.04
CA ARG A 97 -4.81 -24.89 40.18
C ARG A 97 -5.60 -23.68 40.65
N VAL A 98 -5.80 -22.71 39.77
CA VAL A 98 -6.47 -21.45 40.09
C VAL A 98 -7.67 -21.28 39.17
N ASN A 99 -8.88 -21.33 39.72
CA ASN A 99 -10.06 -20.90 38.98
C ASN A 99 -10.05 -19.37 38.94
N TYR A 100 -9.74 -18.82 37.77
CA TYR A 100 -9.55 -17.41 37.53
C TYR A 100 -10.78 -16.61 37.99
N LEU A 101 -11.99 -17.03 37.63
CA LEU A 101 -13.23 -16.27 37.93
C LEU A 101 -13.48 -16.06 39.43
N ASN A 102 -13.00 -16.96 40.29
CA ASN A 102 -13.29 -16.97 41.72
C ASN A 102 -12.08 -16.61 42.62
N SER A 103 -10.90 -16.36 42.05
CA SER A 103 -9.65 -16.27 42.82
C SER A 103 -9.16 -14.84 43.07
N LYS A 104 -9.69 -14.19 44.11
CA LYS A 104 -9.23 -12.86 44.55
C LYS A 104 -7.72 -12.87 44.91
N GLY A 105 -6.93 -12.03 44.24
CA GLY A 105 -5.49 -11.84 44.50
C GLY A 105 -4.51 -12.55 43.56
N MET A 106 -4.91 -13.64 42.88
CA MET A 106 -4.05 -14.33 41.90
C MET A 106 -4.09 -13.71 40.51
N HIS A 107 -5.16 -12.97 40.18
CA HIS A 107 -5.35 -12.30 38.89
C HIS A 107 -4.16 -11.43 38.49
N ARG A 108 -3.71 -10.54 39.39
CA ARG A 108 -2.60 -9.63 39.13
C ARG A 108 -1.30 -10.37 38.82
N ARG A 109 -1.00 -11.44 39.54
CA ARG A 109 0.23 -12.24 39.34
C ARG A 109 0.22 -13.00 38.02
N ILE A 110 -0.95 -13.48 37.59
CA ILE A 110 -1.14 -14.11 36.27
C ILE A 110 -1.03 -13.05 35.17
N MET A 111 -1.69 -11.89 35.34
CA MET A 111 -1.67 -10.77 34.40
C MET A 111 -0.25 -10.23 34.19
N GLU A 112 0.57 -10.12 35.23
CA GLU A 112 1.98 -9.71 35.14
C GLU A 112 2.82 -10.69 34.29
N ARG A 113 2.38 -11.94 34.15
CA ARG A 113 3.01 -12.99 33.34
C ARG A 113 2.30 -13.23 32.01
N THR A 114 1.29 -12.43 31.67
CA THR A 114 0.56 -12.47 30.40
C THR A 114 0.87 -11.22 29.57
N ALA A 115 1.45 -11.43 28.40
CA ALA A 115 1.75 -10.40 27.41
C ALA A 115 0.57 -10.20 26.46
N ILE A 116 0.41 -8.97 25.97
CA ILE A 116 -0.76 -8.61 25.15
C ILE A 116 -0.39 -7.67 24.02
N MET A 117 -0.87 -7.98 22.83
CA MET A 117 -0.85 -7.11 21.66
C MET A 117 -2.29 -6.84 21.25
N MET A 118 -2.71 -5.57 21.23
CA MET A 118 -4.08 -5.17 20.90
C MET A 118 -4.18 -4.54 19.51
N GLN A 119 -5.35 -4.67 18.90
CA GLN A 119 -5.70 -3.96 17.67
C GLN A 119 -5.86 -2.45 17.95
N ARG A 120 -5.21 -1.61 17.11
CA ARG A 120 -5.30 -0.13 17.04
C ARG A 120 -4.81 0.71 18.24
N THR A 121 -4.83 0.20 19.47
CA THR A 121 -4.29 0.92 20.63
C THR A 121 -2.85 0.48 20.87
N PHE A 122 -1.88 1.16 20.27
CA PHE A 122 -0.47 0.83 20.48
C PHE A 122 -0.04 1.01 21.94
N GLY A 123 -0.78 1.80 22.73
CA GLY A 123 -0.52 1.97 24.18
C GLY A 123 0.87 2.54 24.48
N LEU A 124 1.53 3.12 23.48
CA LEU A 124 2.86 3.74 23.57
C LEU A 124 2.73 5.18 24.08
N TYR A 125 3.68 5.58 24.91
CA TYR A 125 3.86 6.98 25.30
C TYR A 125 4.42 7.70 24.08
N SER A 126 3.61 8.59 23.51
CA SER A 126 3.84 9.14 22.18
C SER A 126 5.02 10.10 22.12
N ASP A 127 5.29 10.80 23.23
CA ASP A 127 6.39 11.75 23.37
C ASP A 127 7.70 11.09 23.81
N ASP A 128 7.62 9.87 24.34
CA ASP A 128 8.78 9.12 24.80
C ASP A 128 9.45 8.38 23.63
N THR A 129 10.74 8.18 23.75
CA THR A 129 11.54 7.38 22.80
C THR A 129 11.16 5.89 22.83
N VAL A 130 11.56 5.14 21.80
CA VAL A 130 11.42 3.68 21.78
C VAL A 130 12.08 3.03 23.01
N LEU A 131 13.27 3.49 23.36
CA LEU A 131 14.01 3.00 24.53
C LEU A 131 13.23 3.23 25.83
N GLU A 132 12.73 4.46 26.04
CA GLU A 132 11.95 4.82 27.21
C GLU A 132 10.64 4.03 27.31
N ASN A 133 9.93 3.86 26.17
CA ASN A 133 8.71 3.06 26.10
C ASN A 133 8.90 1.61 26.59
N ILE A 134 10.06 1.00 26.30
CA ILE A 134 10.40 -0.33 26.78
C ILE A 134 10.83 -0.29 28.25
N MET A 135 11.61 0.72 28.64
CA MET A 135 12.06 0.90 30.03
C MET A 135 10.92 1.03 31.04
N HIS A 136 9.81 1.67 30.66
CA HIS A 136 8.59 1.75 31.48
C HIS A 136 8.04 0.37 31.87
N SER A 137 8.35 -0.69 31.11
CA SER A 137 7.89 -2.04 31.45
C SER A 137 8.76 -2.75 32.49
N PHE A 138 9.91 -2.17 32.82
CA PHE A 138 10.78 -2.67 33.88
C PHE A 138 10.48 -2.10 35.26
N GLU A 139 9.49 -1.20 35.41
CA GLU A 139 9.11 -0.64 36.72
C GLU A 139 8.83 -1.72 37.76
N TYR A 140 8.19 -2.81 37.33
CA TYR A 140 7.84 -3.97 38.16
C TYR A 140 8.74 -5.19 37.92
N SER A 141 9.87 -5.01 37.22
CA SER A 141 10.81 -6.08 36.90
C SER A 141 11.92 -6.20 37.95
N ASP A 142 12.40 -7.42 38.15
CA ASP A 142 13.53 -7.75 39.04
C ASP A 142 14.90 -7.31 38.47
N ILE A 143 14.91 -6.61 37.32
CA ILE A 143 16.14 -6.16 36.64
C ILE A 143 16.72 -4.91 37.36
N PRO A 144 18.01 -4.94 37.78
CA PRO A 144 18.69 -3.79 38.36
C PRO A 144 18.64 -2.56 37.44
N LYS A 145 18.42 -1.36 38.01
CA LYS A 145 18.24 -0.12 37.24
C LYS A 145 19.35 0.13 36.23
N GLU A 146 20.60 -0.14 36.62
CA GLU A 146 21.81 0.01 35.79
C GLU A 146 21.80 -0.89 34.54
N LYS A 147 21.14 -2.05 34.60
CA LYS A 147 21.08 -3.02 33.49
C LYS A 147 19.90 -2.81 32.56
N ARG A 148 18.89 -2.01 32.95
CA ARG A 148 17.65 -1.80 32.18
C ARG A 148 17.89 -1.24 30.77
N PRO A 149 18.78 -0.25 30.55
CA PRO A 149 19.04 0.27 29.21
C PRO A 149 19.64 -0.80 28.27
N TYR A 150 20.55 -1.63 28.79
CA TYR A 150 21.17 -2.72 28.02
C TYR A 150 20.15 -3.79 27.62
N VAL A 151 19.30 -4.21 28.55
CA VAL A 151 18.23 -5.17 28.26
C VAL A 151 17.18 -4.58 27.31
N ALA A 152 16.84 -3.30 27.45
CA ALA A 152 15.96 -2.62 26.50
C ALA A 152 16.55 -2.60 25.09
N ALA A 153 17.84 -2.26 24.96
CA ALA A 153 18.54 -2.25 23.68
C ALA A 153 18.54 -3.65 23.02
N GLU A 154 18.78 -4.70 23.80
CA GLU A 154 18.71 -6.08 23.32
C GLU A 154 17.30 -6.43 22.79
N LEU A 155 16.25 -6.06 23.53
CA LEU A 155 14.86 -6.29 23.10
C LEU A 155 14.52 -5.52 21.80
N ILE A 156 15.03 -4.29 21.65
CA ILE A 156 14.87 -3.48 20.43
C ILE A 156 15.55 -4.14 19.24
N GLU A 157 16.74 -4.71 19.45
CA GLU A 157 17.47 -5.44 18.42
C GLU A 157 16.72 -6.71 18.00
N LYS A 158 16.16 -7.45 18.96
CA LYS A 158 15.35 -8.64 18.67
C LYS A 158 14.15 -8.36 17.78
N VAL A 159 13.54 -7.18 17.93
CA VAL A 159 12.42 -6.73 17.06
C VAL A 159 12.90 -5.92 15.84
N LYS A 160 14.18 -5.99 15.49
CA LYS A 160 14.79 -5.35 14.31
C LYS A 160 14.58 -3.82 14.26
N LEU A 161 14.65 -3.13 15.40
CA LEU A 161 14.43 -1.68 15.53
C LEU A 161 15.63 -0.87 16.05
N SER A 162 16.85 -1.43 16.06
CA SER A 162 18.03 -0.76 16.65
C SER A 162 18.28 0.64 16.09
N HIS A 163 18.03 0.86 14.79
CA HIS A 163 18.19 2.14 14.10
C HIS A 163 17.13 3.21 14.47
N ARG A 164 16.08 2.84 15.21
CA ARG A 164 14.99 3.73 15.66
C ARG A 164 14.95 3.89 17.18
N MET A 165 15.96 3.43 17.91
CA MET A 165 15.97 3.39 19.38
C MET A 165 15.70 4.74 20.05
N THR A 166 16.14 5.84 19.43
CA THR A 166 16.00 7.21 19.94
C THR A 166 14.80 7.97 19.35
N TYR A 167 14.02 7.35 18.46
CA TYR A 167 12.85 7.98 17.84
C TYR A 167 11.68 7.95 18.81
N THR A 168 10.84 8.98 18.74
CA THR A 168 9.62 9.08 19.56
C THR A 168 8.50 8.20 19.03
N GLY A 169 7.56 7.82 19.89
CA GLY A 169 6.39 7.03 19.49
C GLY A 169 5.58 7.66 18.34
N LYS A 170 5.59 9.00 18.19
CA LYS A 170 4.90 9.72 17.10
C LYS A 170 5.51 9.45 15.73
N GLU A 171 6.83 9.33 15.66
CA GLU A 171 7.60 9.23 14.40
C GLU A 171 7.59 7.83 13.78
N LEU A 172 7.11 6.82 14.51
CA LEU A 172 7.09 5.43 14.08
C LEU A 172 5.88 5.12 13.18
N SER A 173 6.10 4.31 12.14
CA SER A 173 5.05 3.68 11.35
C SER A 173 4.23 2.68 12.19
N GLY A 174 3.04 2.29 11.70
CA GLY A 174 2.15 1.37 12.42
C GLY A 174 2.81 0.04 12.79
N GLY A 175 3.62 -0.53 11.90
CA GLY A 175 4.30 -1.80 12.18
C GLY A 175 5.57 -1.66 12.99
N GLU A 176 6.27 -0.53 12.91
CA GLU A 176 7.32 -0.21 13.89
C GLU A 176 6.72 -0.08 15.29
N LYS A 177 5.57 0.61 15.44
CA LYS A 177 4.83 0.70 16.71
C LYS A 177 4.50 -0.68 17.27
N GLN A 178 3.99 -1.61 16.45
CA GLN A 178 3.70 -2.97 16.93
C GLN A 178 4.94 -3.75 17.37
N ARG A 179 6.07 -3.58 16.68
CA ARG A 179 7.33 -4.20 17.10
C ARG A 179 7.84 -3.62 18.43
N VAL A 180 7.67 -2.33 18.67
CA VAL A 180 7.93 -1.72 19.99
C VAL A 180 6.98 -2.27 21.06
N VAL A 181 5.69 -2.41 20.75
CA VAL A 181 4.71 -3.03 21.66
C VAL A 181 5.12 -4.46 22.01
N LEU A 182 5.54 -5.25 21.02
CA LEU A 182 6.04 -6.60 21.25
C LEU A 182 7.27 -6.59 22.17
N ALA A 183 8.30 -5.79 21.87
CA ALA A 183 9.49 -5.67 22.72
C ALA A 183 9.14 -5.28 24.16
N ARG A 184 8.20 -4.34 24.31
CA ARG A 184 7.65 -3.90 25.60
C ARG A 184 6.95 -5.03 26.35
N GLN A 185 6.22 -5.90 25.67
CA GLN A 185 5.59 -7.04 26.32
C GLN A 185 6.60 -8.14 26.69
N LEU A 186 7.59 -8.39 25.82
CA LEU A 186 8.64 -9.39 26.07
C LEU A 186 9.52 -9.01 27.28
N ALA A 187 9.67 -7.72 27.57
CA ALA A 187 10.32 -7.20 28.77
C ALA A 187 9.77 -7.78 30.09
N LYS A 188 8.52 -8.28 30.09
CA LYS A 188 7.86 -8.88 31.27
C LYS A 188 8.18 -10.37 31.47
N TYR A 189 8.90 -11.00 30.54
CA TYR A 189 9.11 -12.46 30.50
C TYR A 189 7.79 -13.25 30.60
N PRO A 190 6.84 -13.01 29.66
CA PRO A 190 5.52 -13.62 29.70
C PRO A 190 5.56 -15.14 29.48
N MET A 191 4.64 -15.86 30.12
CA MET A 191 4.38 -17.28 29.83
C MET A 191 3.33 -17.48 28.73
N LEU A 192 2.48 -16.46 28.53
CA LEU A 192 1.38 -16.44 27.57
C LEU A 192 1.40 -15.10 26.83
N LEU A 193 1.35 -15.14 25.50
CA LEU A 193 1.13 -13.97 24.64
C LEU A 193 -0.26 -14.07 24.00
N LEU A 194 -1.10 -13.08 24.30
CA LEU A 194 -2.40 -12.86 23.70
C LEU A 194 -2.27 -11.79 22.62
N ALA A 195 -2.38 -12.19 21.37
CA ALA A 195 -2.22 -11.32 20.22
C ALA A 195 -3.56 -11.13 19.51
N ASP A 196 -4.19 -9.98 19.72
CA ASP A 196 -5.45 -9.62 19.08
C ASP A 196 -5.19 -8.87 17.77
N GLU A 197 -5.40 -9.55 16.64
CA GLU A 197 -5.13 -9.03 15.28
C GLU A 197 -3.74 -8.37 15.15
N PRO A 198 -2.64 -9.13 15.44
CA PRO A 198 -1.32 -8.56 15.62
C PRO A 198 -0.72 -7.94 14.36
N THR A 199 -1.28 -8.16 13.18
CA THR A 199 -0.77 -7.58 11.92
C THR A 199 -1.86 -7.06 10.99
N GLY A 200 -3.11 -6.96 11.47
CA GLY A 200 -4.25 -6.63 10.61
C GLY A 200 -4.07 -5.29 9.88
N THR A 201 -3.55 -4.24 10.49
CA THR A 201 -3.47 -2.92 9.81
C THR A 201 -2.16 -2.68 9.06
N LEU A 202 -1.35 -3.71 8.83
CA LEU A 202 0.00 -3.57 8.26
C LEU A 202 0.06 -4.03 6.80
N ASP A 203 1.00 -3.48 6.04
CA ASP A 203 1.37 -4.03 4.75
C ASP A 203 2.01 -5.43 4.90
N PRO A 204 1.94 -6.29 3.87
CA PRO A 204 2.41 -7.68 3.95
C PRO A 204 3.88 -7.82 4.38
N ARG A 205 4.74 -6.88 3.95
CA ARG A 205 6.17 -6.91 4.26
C ARG A 205 6.41 -6.60 5.73
N THR A 206 5.75 -5.57 6.26
CA THR A 206 5.86 -5.20 7.67
C THR A 206 5.17 -6.22 8.57
N ALA A 207 4.06 -6.82 8.14
CA ALA A 207 3.39 -7.92 8.82
C ALA A 207 4.31 -9.13 8.99
N LYS A 208 5.01 -9.55 7.92
CA LYS A 208 5.97 -10.66 7.97
C LYS A 208 7.08 -10.43 8.98
N LEU A 209 7.62 -9.20 9.07
CA LEU A 209 8.64 -8.86 10.06
C LEU A 209 8.12 -8.96 11.51
N VAL A 210 6.86 -8.60 11.75
CA VAL A 210 6.20 -8.77 13.05
C VAL A 210 6.02 -10.27 13.35
N HIS A 211 5.56 -11.07 12.38
CA HIS A 211 5.40 -12.51 12.54
C HIS A 211 6.69 -13.22 12.91
N GLU A 212 7.78 -12.95 12.18
CA GLU A 212 9.11 -13.47 12.48
C GLU A 212 9.56 -13.12 13.90
N SER A 213 9.28 -11.88 14.33
CA SER A 213 9.64 -11.41 15.68
C SER A 213 8.86 -12.17 16.77
N ILE A 214 7.56 -12.41 16.55
CA ILE A 214 6.70 -13.19 17.46
C ILE A 214 7.17 -14.65 17.54
N LEU A 215 7.44 -15.28 16.40
CA LEU A 215 7.89 -16.69 16.35
C LEU A 215 9.23 -16.89 17.04
N LYS A 216 10.20 -16.00 16.79
CA LYS A 216 11.50 -16.03 17.48
C LYS A 216 11.32 -15.88 18.99
N ALA A 217 10.55 -14.90 19.43
CA ALA A 217 10.28 -14.68 20.84
C ALA A 217 9.57 -15.89 21.49
N LYS A 218 8.63 -16.52 20.78
CA LYS A 218 7.96 -17.73 21.24
C LYS A 218 8.96 -18.87 21.48
N GLN A 219 9.84 -19.13 20.52
CA GLN A 219 10.85 -20.18 20.60
C GLN A 219 11.85 -19.93 21.73
N GLU A 220 12.36 -18.72 21.86
CA GLU A 220 13.35 -18.36 22.89
C GLU A 220 12.77 -18.44 24.31
N HIS A 221 11.51 -18.07 24.50
CA HIS A 221 10.89 -18.00 25.83
C HIS A 221 9.98 -19.20 26.17
N ASN A 222 9.90 -20.21 25.30
CA ASN A 222 8.94 -21.32 25.39
C ASN A 222 7.51 -20.84 25.72
N MET A 223 7.10 -19.77 25.05
CA MET A 223 5.88 -19.03 25.36
C MET A 223 4.67 -19.69 24.69
N THR A 224 3.54 -19.71 25.40
CA THR A 224 2.26 -20.10 24.81
C THR A 224 1.68 -18.91 24.04
N LEU A 225 1.21 -19.14 22.82
CA LEU A 225 0.73 -18.09 21.92
C LEU A 225 -0.76 -18.32 21.61
N LEU A 226 -1.58 -17.30 21.84
CA LEU A 226 -2.97 -17.27 21.38
C LEU A 226 -3.14 -16.07 20.46
N VAL A 227 -3.45 -16.32 19.19
CA VAL A 227 -3.60 -15.29 18.16
C VAL A 227 -5.03 -15.29 17.67
N THR A 228 -5.67 -14.13 17.61
CA THR A 228 -6.88 -13.95 16.81
C THR A 228 -6.48 -13.35 15.48
N SER A 229 -7.00 -13.90 14.38
CA SER A 229 -7.02 -13.17 13.13
C SER A 229 -8.18 -13.60 12.24
N HIS A 230 -8.61 -12.69 11.38
CA HIS A 230 -9.45 -12.97 10.23
C HIS A 230 -8.64 -13.29 8.96
N LEU A 231 -7.31 -13.10 8.99
CA LEU A 231 -6.41 -13.37 7.88
C LEU A 231 -5.90 -14.83 7.95
N PRO A 232 -6.24 -15.68 6.97
CA PRO A 232 -5.74 -17.06 6.93
C PRO A 232 -4.22 -17.16 7.01
N GLY A 233 -3.50 -16.29 6.29
CA GLY A 233 -2.03 -16.31 6.28
C GLY A 233 -1.40 -16.09 7.65
N VAL A 234 -2.02 -15.27 8.51
CA VAL A 234 -1.53 -15.05 9.88
C VAL A 234 -1.64 -16.32 10.73
N LEU A 235 -2.74 -17.06 10.60
CA LEU A 235 -2.92 -18.31 11.33
C LEU A 235 -1.98 -19.38 10.80
N HIS A 236 -1.87 -19.50 9.48
CA HIS A 236 -0.94 -20.42 8.84
C HIS A 236 0.50 -20.19 9.34
N ASP A 237 0.94 -18.93 9.41
CA ASP A 237 2.34 -18.61 9.74
C ASP A 237 2.64 -18.67 11.24
N LEU A 238 1.69 -18.32 12.11
CA LEU A 238 1.94 -18.19 13.55
C LEU A 238 1.49 -19.38 14.40
N THR A 239 0.60 -20.24 13.88
CA THR A 239 -0.16 -21.19 14.72
C THR A 239 0.05 -22.62 14.28
N ASN A 240 0.00 -23.56 15.24
CA ASN A 240 0.06 -25.00 14.97
C ASN A 240 -1.30 -25.70 15.14
N LYS A 241 -2.28 -24.97 15.69
CA LYS A 241 -3.63 -25.44 15.94
C LYS A 241 -4.57 -24.26 15.75
N ALA A 242 -5.73 -24.48 15.15
CA ALA A 242 -6.73 -23.42 14.96
C ALA A 242 -8.09 -23.83 15.54
N ILE A 243 -8.84 -22.82 15.96
CA ILE A 243 -10.19 -22.93 16.51
C ILE A 243 -11.10 -22.06 15.65
N LEU A 244 -12.16 -22.67 15.14
CA LEU A 244 -13.23 -21.98 14.45
C LEU A 244 -14.31 -21.57 15.44
N LEU A 245 -14.44 -20.26 15.64
CA LEU A 245 -15.46 -19.65 16.49
C LEU A 245 -16.53 -18.98 15.63
N ASP A 246 -17.79 -19.43 15.76
CA ASP A 246 -18.93 -18.81 15.08
C ASP A 246 -20.08 -18.61 16.07
N ARG A 247 -20.72 -17.43 16.02
CA ARG A 247 -21.85 -17.04 16.88
C ARG A 247 -21.67 -17.35 18.38
N GLY A 248 -20.43 -17.27 18.87
CA GLY A 248 -20.10 -17.49 20.27
C GLY A 248 -19.84 -18.95 20.65
N GLU A 249 -19.83 -19.88 19.70
CA GLU A 249 -19.59 -21.31 19.93
C GLU A 249 -18.33 -21.78 19.20
N ILE A 250 -17.59 -22.71 19.81
CA ILE A 250 -16.50 -23.41 19.12
C ILE A 250 -17.13 -24.48 18.24
N ILE A 251 -17.06 -24.26 16.93
CA ILE A 251 -17.58 -25.21 15.93
C ILE A 251 -16.61 -26.37 15.77
N GLU A 252 -15.33 -26.06 15.62
CA GLU A 252 -14.31 -27.05 15.35
C GLU A 252 -12.93 -26.62 15.84
N THR A 253 -12.07 -27.60 16.10
CA THR A 253 -10.68 -27.39 16.49
C THR A 253 -9.81 -28.42 15.78
N GLY A 254 -8.79 -27.96 15.07
CA GLY A 254 -7.99 -28.83 14.20
C GLY A 254 -6.68 -28.19 13.77
N LYS A 255 -6.09 -28.69 12.68
CA LYS A 255 -4.93 -28.04 12.06
C LYS A 255 -5.35 -26.70 11.44
N PRO A 256 -4.43 -25.71 11.37
CA PRO A 256 -4.72 -24.41 10.77
C PRO A 256 -5.31 -24.52 9.37
N ASP A 257 -4.72 -25.31 8.48
CA ASP A 257 -5.14 -25.41 7.08
C ASP A 257 -6.58 -25.93 6.94
N GLU A 258 -6.92 -27.02 7.63
CA GLU A 258 -8.26 -27.62 7.61
C GLU A 258 -9.33 -26.64 8.13
N ILE A 259 -9.01 -25.90 9.19
CA ILE A 259 -9.90 -24.92 9.80
C ILE A 259 -10.04 -23.66 8.95
N ILE A 260 -8.94 -23.23 8.31
CA ILE A 260 -8.93 -22.14 7.35
C ILE A 260 -9.79 -22.47 6.15
N GLU A 261 -9.66 -23.67 5.57
CA GLU A 261 -10.49 -24.13 4.45
C GLU A 261 -11.97 -24.11 4.81
N LYS A 262 -12.33 -24.64 5.98
CA LYS A 262 -13.72 -24.61 6.48
C LYS A 262 -14.21 -23.19 6.74
N PHE A 263 -13.39 -22.33 7.32
CA PHE A 263 -13.72 -20.93 7.53
C PHE A 263 -13.95 -20.21 6.19
N CYS A 264 -13.09 -20.45 5.20
CA CYS A 264 -13.21 -19.90 3.85
C CYS A 264 -14.50 -20.38 3.18
N ALA A 265 -14.82 -21.67 3.27
CA ALA A 265 -16.07 -22.24 2.79
C ALA A 265 -17.31 -21.63 3.48
N MET A 266 -17.25 -21.38 4.80
CA MET A 266 -18.36 -20.81 5.57
C MET A 266 -18.55 -19.30 5.39
N THR A 267 -17.49 -18.58 5.02
CA THR A 267 -17.51 -17.13 4.81
C THR A 267 -17.66 -16.74 3.35
N GLY A 268 -17.51 -17.70 2.43
CA GLY A 268 -17.37 -17.39 1.02
C GLY A 268 -16.10 -16.57 0.73
N VAL A 269 -15.07 -16.64 1.59
CA VAL A 269 -13.72 -16.19 1.22
C VAL A 269 -13.23 -17.18 0.20
N VAL A 270 -13.48 -16.82 -1.04
CA VAL A 270 -13.30 -17.66 -2.18
C VAL A 270 -11.92 -17.36 -2.74
N CYS A 271 -10.97 -18.27 -2.51
CA CYS A 271 -9.87 -18.47 -3.45
C CYS A 271 -10.46 -19.20 -4.67
N GLU A 272 -11.27 -18.53 -5.51
CA GLU A 272 -11.75 -19.14 -6.75
C GLU A 272 -10.59 -19.18 -7.73
N GLY A 273 -10.48 -20.32 -8.43
CA GLY A 273 -9.49 -20.52 -9.47
C GLY A 273 -9.66 -19.50 -10.60
N LYS A 274 -8.52 -19.12 -11.17
CA LYS A 274 -8.40 -18.24 -12.33
C LYS A 274 -9.36 -18.68 -13.44
N VAL A 275 -10.16 -17.77 -13.95
CA VAL A 275 -11.04 -18.05 -15.10
C VAL A 275 -10.29 -17.71 -16.38
N GLU A 276 -10.31 -18.59 -17.37
CA GLU A 276 -9.87 -18.24 -18.72
C GLU A 276 -10.82 -17.17 -19.28
N GLY A 277 -10.33 -15.93 -19.37
CA GLY A 277 -11.09 -14.80 -19.90
C GLY A 277 -11.60 -15.06 -21.32
N GLY A 278 -12.74 -14.44 -21.65
CA GLY A 278 -13.32 -14.49 -22.99
C GLY A 278 -12.50 -13.72 -24.03
N LYS A 279 -13.13 -13.34 -25.14
CA LYS A 279 -12.48 -12.53 -26.17
C LYS A 279 -12.12 -11.13 -25.62
N PRO A 280 -11.09 -10.45 -26.16
CA PRO A 280 -10.75 -9.08 -25.78
C PRO A 280 -11.97 -8.15 -25.80
N ILE A 281 -12.14 -7.37 -24.74
CA ILE A 281 -13.20 -6.37 -24.59
C ILE A 281 -12.65 -4.94 -24.58
N ILE A 282 -11.40 -4.74 -24.14
CA ILE A 282 -10.71 -3.45 -24.23
C ILE A 282 -9.32 -3.67 -24.84
N ILE A 283 -8.93 -2.81 -25.78
CA ILE A 283 -7.61 -2.82 -26.40
C ILE A 283 -7.01 -1.42 -26.34
N LEU A 284 -5.82 -1.30 -25.76
CA LEU A 284 -5.02 -0.08 -25.74
C LEU A 284 -3.80 -0.24 -26.65
N LYS A 285 -3.52 0.76 -27.48
CA LYS A 285 -2.35 0.80 -28.36
C LYS A 285 -1.64 2.15 -28.25
N ASP A 286 -0.40 2.14 -27.80
CA ASP A 286 0.51 3.30 -27.69
C ASP A 286 -0.13 4.53 -27.03
N VAL A 287 -0.91 4.33 -25.96
CA VAL A 287 -1.63 5.42 -25.29
C VAL A 287 -0.67 6.33 -24.54
N LYS A 288 -0.79 7.65 -24.77
CA LYS A 288 0.04 8.68 -24.14
C LYS A 288 -0.80 9.80 -23.54
N LYS A 289 -0.38 10.28 -22.36
CA LYS A 289 -0.93 11.45 -21.68
C LYS A 289 0.16 12.21 -20.95
N LYS A 290 0.21 13.52 -21.17
CA LYS A 290 1.13 14.47 -20.55
C LYS A 290 0.33 15.51 -19.74
N TYR A 291 0.88 15.92 -18.61
CA TYR A 291 0.40 17.06 -17.83
C TYR A 291 1.44 18.17 -17.88
N TYR A 292 0.97 19.41 -17.81
CA TYR A 292 1.86 20.56 -17.67
C TYR A 292 1.91 20.99 -16.20
N SER A 293 3.11 21.02 -15.64
CA SER A 293 3.38 21.53 -14.29
C SER A 293 4.23 22.78 -14.38
N TYR A 294 3.82 23.85 -13.68
CA TYR A 294 4.53 25.13 -13.66
C TYR A 294 5.96 25.03 -13.12
N SER A 295 6.25 24.04 -12.26
CA SER A 295 7.56 23.87 -11.61
C SER A 295 8.40 22.74 -12.21
N LYS A 296 7.80 21.81 -12.96
CA LYS A 296 8.47 20.59 -13.46
C LYS A 296 8.31 20.39 -14.98
N GLY A 297 7.74 21.36 -15.69
CA GLY A 297 7.49 21.26 -17.12
C GLY A 297 6.47 20.18 -17.46
N THR A 298 6.67 19.49 -18.58
CA THR A 298 5.75 18.46 -19.05
C THR A 298 6.03 17.11 -18.39
N ILE A 299 5.06 16.60 -17.61
CA ILE A 299 5.14 15.32 -16.91
C ILE A 299 4.36 14.27 -17.71
N PRO A 300 5.01 13.24 -18.26
CA PRO A 300 4.32 12.14 -18.93
C PRO A 300 3.67 11.22 -17.89
N ALA A 301 2.36 11.34 -17.70
CA ALA A 301 1.61 10.48 -16.78
C ALA A 301 1.29 9.11 -17.38
N VAL A 302 1.12 9.03 -18.71
CA VAL A 302 0.97 7.78 -19.45
C VAL A 302 1.87 7.89 -20.67
N ASN A 303 2.73 6.90 -20.91
CA ASN A 303 3.77 6.97 -21.94
C ASN A 303 3.88 5.66 -22.72
N GLY A 304 3.11 5.56 -23.80
CA GLY A 304 3.18 4.43 -24.75
C GLY A 304 2.61 3.13 -24.17
N VAL A 305 1.49 3.24 -23.44
CA VAL A 305 0.87 2.08 -22.78
C VAL A 305 0.05 1.27 -23.79
N SER A 306 0.35 -0.03 -23.89
CA SER A 306 -0.35 -1.00 -24.74
C SER A 306 -0.63 -2.29 -23.97
N PHE A 307 -1.88 -2.71 -23.91
CA PHE A 307 -2.33 -4.00 -23.38
C PHE A 307 -3.79 -4.24 -23.75
N GLU A 308 -4.27 -5.46 -23.49
CA GLU A 308 -5.67 -5.85 -23.70
C GLU A 308 -6.28 -6.42 -22.42
N VAL A 309 -7.59 -6.23 -22.28
CA VAL A 309 -8.42 -6.79 -21.22
C VAL A 309 -9.47 -7.70 -21.86
N ASN A 310 -9.64 -8.90 -21.31
CA ASN A 310 -10.57 -9.92 -21.78
C ASN A 310 -11.93 -9.83 -21.08
N GLU A 311 -12.98 -10.25 -21.79
CA GLU A 311 -14.34 -10.28 -21.26
C GLU A 311 -14.46 -11.24 -20.06
N GLY A 312 -15.07 -10.76 -18.98
CA GLY A 312 -15.30 -11.54 -17.75
C GLY A 312 -14.06 -11.73 -16.88
N GLU A 313 -12.90 -11.16 -17.24
CA GLU A 313 -11.70 -11.18 -16.41
C GLU A 313 -11.69 -10.04 -15.38
N ILE A 314 -11.01 -10.25 -14.25
CA ILE A 314 -10.65 -9.20 -13.31
C ILE A 314 -9.19 -8.82 -13.57
N PHE A 315 -8.99 -7.61 -14.10
CA PHE A 315 -7.70 -7.12 -14.53
C PHE A 315 -7.14 -6.05 -13.58
N GLY A 316 -5.96 -6.29 -13.02
CA GLY A 316 -5.28 -5.38 -12.10
C GLY A 316 -4.37 -4.37 -12.79
N ILE A 317 -4.46 -3.09 -12.44
CA ILE A 317 -3.47 -2.06 -12.77
C ILE A 317 -2.76 -1.70 -11.46
N ILE A 318 -1.53 -2.17 -11.30
CA ILE A 318 -0.73 -2.02 -10.08
C ILE A 318 0.47 -1.12 -10.28
N GLY A 319 0.98 -0.56 -9.18
CA GLY A 319 2.16 0.30 -9.18
C GLY A 319 2.13 1.32 -8.05
N THR A 320 3.22 2.07 -7.88
CA THR A 320 3.33 3.07 -6.81
C THR A 320 2.37 4.25 -7.02
N SER A 321 2.15 5.05 -5.97
CA SER A 321 1.46 6.33 -6.08
C SER A 321 2.19 7.24 -7.08
N GLY A 322 1.43 7.92 -7.93
CA GLY A 322 1.98 8.78 -8.98
C GLY A 322 2.49 8.06 -10.23
N ALA A 323 2.32 6.74 -10.35
CA ALA A 323 2.74 6.00 -11.54
C ALA A 323 1.90 6.27 -12.81
N GLY A 324 0.74 6.93 -12.67
CA GLY A 324 -0.19 7.23 -13.77
C GLY A 324 -1.44 6.36 -13.85
N LYS A 325 -1.65 5.45 -12.88
CA LYS A 325 -2.74 4.46 -12.87
C LYS A 325 -4.14 5.09 -12.96
N THR A 326 -4.43 6.08 -12.11
CA THR A 326 -5.70 6.83 -12.10
C THR A 326 -5.91 7.65 -13.39
N THR A 327 -4.84 8.15 -13.99
CA THR A 327 -4.94 8.84 -15.30
C THR A 327 -5.32 7.85 -16.38
N LEU A 328 -4.66 6.68 -16.41
CA LEU A 328 -4.93 5.60 -17.35
C LEU A 328 -6.36 5.06 -17.21
N SER A 329 -6.82 4.82 -15.98
CA SER A 329 -8.18 4.31 -15.73
C SER A 329 -9.27 5.29 -16.19
N LYS A 330 -9.07 6.60 -15.99
CA LYS A 330 -9.98 7.65 -16.49
C LYS A 330 -10.00 7.74 -18.01
N ILE A 331 -8.87 7.47 -18.67
CA ILE A 331 -8.79 7.39 -20.14
C ILE A 331 -9.58 6.18 -20.65
N ILE A 332 -9.39 5.00 -20.04
CA ILE A 332 -10.14 3.79 -20.40
C ILE A 332 -11.64 4.00 -20.18
N ALA A 333 -12.03 4.67 -19.10
CA ALA A 333 -13.42 5.00 -18.79
C ALA A 333 -14.07 6.00 -19.75
N GLY A 334 -13.30 6.63 -20.64
CA GLY A 334 -13.76 7.73 -21.48
C GLY A 334 -14.11 9.01 -20.71
N ILE A 335 -13.65 9.14 -19.45
CA ILE A 335 -13.83 10.34 -18.62
C ILE A 335 -12.78 11.40 -18.98
N MET A 336 -11.59 10.97 -19.39
CA MET A 336 -10.46 11.83 -19.72
C MET A 336 -9.94 11.55 -21.13
N GLU A 337 -9.59 12.62 -21.86
CA GLU A 337 -8.96 12.50 -23.17
C GLU A 337 -7.45 12.22 -23.02
N ARG A 338 -6.97 11.31 -23.85
CA ARG A 338 -5.54 11.06 -24.09
C ARG A 338 -4.98 12.04 -25.11
N ASP A 339 -3.65 12.17 -25.19
CA ASP A 339 -3.01 13.05 -26.18
C ASP A 339 -2.69 12.31 -27.48
N SER A 340 -2.35 11.01 -27.41
CA SER A 340 -2.16 10.14 -28.58
C SER A 340 -2.37 8.66 -28.23
N GLY A 341 -2.29 7.77 -29.23
CA GLY A 341 -2.57 6.34 -29.13
C GLY A 341 -3.97 5.94 -29.62
N LYS A 342 -4.44 4.75 -29.24
CA LYS A 342 -5.80 4.26 -29.51
C LYS A 342 -6.35 3.48 -28.31
N VAL A 343 -7.65 3.64 -28.05
CA VAL A 343 -8.39 2.87 -27.04
C VAL A 343 -9.67 2.39 -27.71
N ASP A 344 -9.79 1.08 -27.91
CA ASP A 344 -10.97 0.46 -28.50
C ASP A 344 -11.70 -0.34 -27.41
N VAL A 345 -13.03 -0.19 -27.34
CA VAL A 345 -13.90 -0.91 -26.38
C VAL A 345 -14.98 -1.66 -27.14
N ARG A 346 -15.15 -2.95 -26.86
CA ARG A 346 -16.17 -3.79 -27.49
C ARG A 346 -17.50 -3.70 -26.73
N ILE A 347 -18.57 -3.33 -27.42
CA ILE A 347 -19.94 -3.29 -26.90
C ILE A 347 -20.78 -4.26 -27.73
N GLY A 348 -21.15 -5.39 -27.13
CA GLY A 348 -21.74 -6.51 -27.87
C GLY A 348 -20.74 -7.06 -28.90
N ASP A 349 -21.10 -6.99 -30.18
CA ASP A 349 -20.25 -7.43 -31.30
C ASP A 349 -19.53 -6.28 -32.02
N MET A 350 -19.74 -5.03 -31.59
CA MET A 350 -19.16 -3.85 -32.23
C MET A 350 -17.95 -3.32 -31.46
N TRP A 351 -16.88 -2.98 -32.18
CA TRP A 351 -15.76 -2.22 -31.64
C TRP A 351 -16.05 -0.72 -31.72
N VAL A 352 -15.91 -0.04 -30.58
CA VAL A 352 -16.11 1.39 -30.44
C VAL A 352 -14.75 2.04 -30.20
N ASP A 353 -14.33 2.89 -31.11
CA ASP A 353 -13.12 3.70 -30.93
C ASP A 353 -13.41 4.85 -29.97
N MET A 354 -12.63 4.92 -28.90
CA MET A 354 -12.72 5.99 -27.91
C MET A 354 -11.98 7.27 -28.35
N THR A 355 -11.31 7.28 -29.52
CA THR A 355 -10.89 8.53 -30.20
C THR A 355 -12.10 9.42 -30.50
N GLU A 356 -13.22 8.80 -30.88
CA GLU A 356 -14.39 9.51 -31.37
C GLU A 356 -15.19 10.02 -30.17
N LYS A 357 -15.52 11.31 -30.22
CA LYS A 357 -16.29 11.94 -29.15
C LYS A 357 -17.75 11.51 -29.23
N GLY A 358 -18.24 10.97 -28.13
CA GLY A 358 -19.66 10.70 -27.88
C GLY A 358 -20.35 11.89 -27.19
N THR A 359 -21.45 11.61 -26.51
CA THR A 359 -22.21 12.60 -25.72
C THR A 359 -21.32 13.29 -24.69
N GLU A 360 -21.51 14.59 -24.49
CA GLU A 360 -20.74 15.43 -23.55
C GLU A 360 -19.23 15.51 -23.84
N PHE A 361 -18.80 15.28 -25.09
CA PHE A 361 -17.38 15.24 -25.48
C PHE A 361 -16.56 14.18 -24.74
N ARG A 362 -17.20 13.08 -24.32
CA ARG A 362 -16.57 11.93 -23.66
C ARG A 362 -16.42 10.75 -24.61
N GLY A 363 -15.70 9.70 -24.21
CA GLY A 363 -15.58 8.49 -25.02
C GLY A 363 -16.93 7.81 -25.28
N ARG A 364 -17.19 7.36 -26.51
CA ARG A 364 -18.49 6.80 -26.94
C ARG A 364 -18.98 5.62 -26.09
N ALA A 365 -18.07 4.82 -25.52
CA ALA A 365 -18.44 3.68 -24.69
C ALA A 365 -18.72 4.02 -23.20
N LYS A 366 -18.51 5.28 -22.77
CA LYS A 366 -18.69 5.72 -21.36
C LYS A 366 -20.03 5.29 -20.73
N PRO A 367 -21.19 5.33 -21.41
CA PRO A 367 -22.46 4.87 -20.82
C PRO A 367 -22.48 3.39 -20.43
N HIS A 368 -21.63 2.56 -21.04
CA HIS A 368 -21.54 1.12 -20.79
C HIS A 368 -20.44 0.76 -19.77
N ILE A 369 -19.71 1.76 -19.27
CA ILE A 369 -18.61 1.60 -18.32
C ILE A 369 -19.02 2.21 -16.98
N GLY A 370 -19.05 1.38 -15.94
CA GLY A 370 -19.15 1.83 -14.55
C GLY A 370 -17.78 2.33 -14.06
N TYR A 371 -17.75 3.48 -13.40
CA TYR A 371 -16.52 4.00 -12.79
C TYR A 371 -16.78 4.31 -11.31
N MET A 372 -15.93 3.79 -10.44
CA MET A 372 -15.93 4.08 -9.01
C MET A 372 -14.70 4.91 -8.67
N HIS A 373 -14.93 6.11 -8.16
CA HIS A 373 -13.87 7.00 -7.70
C HIS A 373 -13.33 6.58 -6.33
N GLN A 374 -12.09 6.99 -6.04
CA GLN A 374 -11.43 6.78 -4.75
C GLN A 374 -12.16 7.44 -3.56
N GLU A 375 -12.85 8.56 -3.79
CA GLU A 375 -13.63 9.28 -2.77
C GLU A 375 -15.10 8.82 -2.76
N TYR A 376 -15.56 8.32 -1.61
CA TYR A 376 -16.92 7.80 -1.41
C TYR A 376 -17.96 8.87 -1.75
N SER A 377 -18.82 8.59 -2.73
CA SER A 377 -19.75 9.59 -3.28
C SER A 377 -21.21 9.19 -3.09
N LEU A 378 -21.60 8.84 -1.85
CA LEU A 378 -23.01 8.79 -1.49
C LEU A 378 -23.52 10.21 -1.19
N TYR A 379 -24.72 10.54 -1.64
CA TYR A 379 -25.38 11.80 -1.35
C TYR A 379 -25.77 11.87 0.13
N PRO A 380 -25.21 12.81 0.91
CA PRO A 380 -25.36 12.82 2.38
C PRO A 380 -26.79 12.98 2.91
N HIS A 381 -27.63 13.66 2.13
CA HIS A 381 -28.99 14.01 2.50
C HIS A 381 -30.02 12.97 2.01
N ARG A 382 -29.55 11.84 1.47
CA ARG A 382 -30.37 10.76 0.93
C ARG A 382 -30.07 9.46 1.67
N ASN A 383 -31.09 8.60 1.78
CA ASN A 383 -30.90 7.23 2.25
C ASN A 383 -30.30 6.36 1.13
N VAL A 384 -29.97 5.11 1.45
CA VAL A 384 -29.38 4.18 0.48
C VAL A 384 -30.31 3.91 -0.69
N PHE A 385 -31.62 3.74 -0.45
CA PHE A 385 -32.60 3.51 -1.52
C PHE A 385 -32.55 4.59 -2.60
N TYR A 386 -32.57 5.87 -2.22
CA TYR A 386 -32.50 6.98 -3.18
C TYR A 386 -31.13 7.06 -3.86
N ASN A 387 -30.04 6.86 -3.11
CA ASN A 387 -28.69 6.82 -3.69
C ASN A 387 -28.56 5.77 -4.82
N LEU A 388 -29.12 4.58 -4.60
CA LEU A 388 -29.11 3.50 -5.59
C LEU A 388 -30.06 3.79 -6.76
N THR A 389 -31.31 4.11 -6.49
CA THR A 389 -32.35 4.22 -7.52
C THR A 389 -32.22 5.45 -8.41
N GLU A 390 -31.78 6.60 -7.89
CA GLU A 390 -31.52 7.80 -8.69
C GLU A 390 -30.36 7.57 -9.68
N SER A 391 -29.45 6.65 -9.36
CA SER A 391 -28.34 6.31 -10.23
C SER A 391 -28.78 5.58 -11.50
N ILE A 392 -29.96 4.94 -11.54
CA ILE A 392 -30.44 4.17 -12.71
C ILE A 392 -30.67 5.07 -13.93
N GLY A 393 -31.01 6.35 -13.74
CA GLY A 393 -31.28 7.29 -14.83
C GLY A 393 -32.59 7.02 -15.60
N LEU A 394 -33.45 6.13 -15.09
CA LEU A 394 -34.78 5.82 -15.62
C LEU A 394 -35.83 5.99 -14.53
N LYS A 395 -37.02 6.46 -14.90
CA LYS A 395 -38.18 6.47 -14.00
C LYS A 395 -38.75 5.06 -13.93
N LEU A 396 -38.49 4.36 -12.84
CA LEU A 396 -39.06 3.05 -12.53
C LEU A 396 -40.24 3.20 -11.56
N GLU A 397 -41.17 2.26 -11.63
CA GLU A 397 -42.20 2.11 -10.59
C GLU A 397 -41.53 1.77 -9.24
N PRO A 398 -42.03 2.28 -8.10
CA PRO A 398 -41.37 2.13 -6.80
C PRO A 398 -41.06 0.68 -6.41
N GLU A 399 -41.96 -0.27 -6.71
CA GLU A 399 -41.75 -1.69 -6.39
C GLU A 399 -40.62 -2.32 -7.20
N LEU A 400 -40.55 -2.00 -8.51
CA LEU A 400 -39.48 -2.44 -9.39
C LEU A 400 -38.14 -1.81 -9.00
N ALA A 401 -38.14 -0.53 -8.64
CA ALA A 401 -36.95 0.18 -8.17
C ALA A 401 -36.40 -0.46 -6.88
N ARG A 402 -37.28 -0.81 -5.94
CA ARG A 402 -36.91 -1.47 -4.69
C ARG A 402 -36.36 -2.87 -4.92
N THR A 403 -37.02 -3.65 -5.77
CA THR A 403 -36.55 -4.99 -6.15
C THR A 403 -35.16 -4.93 -6.78
N LYS A 404 -34.94 -3.99 -7.71
CA LYS A 404 -33.64 -3.79 -8.36
C LYS A 404 -32.55 -3.34 -7.38
N ALA A 405 -32.90 -2.46 -6.42
CA ALA A 405 -31.98 -2.05 -5.37
C ALA A 405 -31.57 -3.21 -4.45
N ILE A 406 -32.51 -4.08 -4.05
CA ILE A 406 -32.23 -5.27 -3.25
C ILE A 406 -31.32 -6.23 -4.02
N ASN A 407 -31.61 -6.49 -5.30
CA ASN A 407 -30.77 -7.35 -6.13
C ASN A 407 -29.33 -6.80 -6.28
N ALA A 408 -29.18 -5.48 -6.43
CA ALA A 408 -27.86 -4.85 -6.47
C ALA A 408 -27.10 -4.98 -5.13
N LEU A 409 -27.80 -4.89 -4.00
CA LEU A 409 -27.21 -5.12 -2.67
C LEU A 409 -26.84 -6.61 -2.46
N LYS A 410 -27.67 -7.55 -2.92
CA LYS A 410 -27.36 -8.99 -2.89
C LYS A 410 -26.14 -9.32 -3.75
N ALA A 411 -25.99 -8.69 -4.91
CA ALA A 411 -24.83 -8.87 -5.79
C ALA A 411 -23.50 -8.44 -5.14
N VAL A 412 -23.54 -7.55 -4.14
CA VAL A 412 -22.37 -7.16 -3.34
C VAL A 412 -22.34 -7.88 -1.97
N SER A 413 -22.97 -9.03 -1.83
CA SER A 413 -22.90 -9.90 -0.65
C SER A 413 -23.63 -9.38 0.61
N PHE A 414 -24.68 -8.57 0.47
CA PHE A 414 -25.66 -8.38 1.55
C PHE A 414 -26.68 -9.53 1.55
N ASP A 415 -26.98 -10.08 2.73
CA ASP A 415 -28.12 -11.01 2.86
C ASP A 415 -29.45 -10.27 2.69
N GLU A 416 -30.52 -11.01 2.39
CA GLU A 416 -31.83 -10.47 2.05
C GLU A 416 -32.40 -9.57 3.16
N ASN A 417 -32.30 -10.00 4.42
CA ASN A 417 -32.84 -9.24 5.54
C ASN A 417 -32.03 -7.95 5.75
N THR A 418 -30.70 -8.05 5.76
CA THR A 418 -29.82 -6.88 5.89
C THR A 418 -29.98 -5.90 4.72
N ALA A 419 -30.17 -6.39 3.50
CA ALA A 419 -30.43 -5.55 2.33
C ALA A 419 -31.71 -4.72 2.50
N HIS A 420 -32.79 -5.30 3.04
CA HIS A 420 -34.00 -4.57 3.38
C HIS A 420 -33.78 -3.49 4.44
N GLU A 421 -33.02 -3.79 5.49
CA GLU A 421 -32.71 -2.83 6.57
C GLU A 421 -31.84 -1.66 6.09
N ILE A 422 -30.86 -1.94 5.22
CA ILE A 422 -29.88 -0.94 4.77
C ILE A 422 -30.52 0.12 3.86
N LEU A 423 -31.56 -0.22 3.11
CA LEU A 423 -32.21 0.72 2.18
C LEU A 423 -32.70 2.01 2.85
N ASP A 424 -33.15 1.91 4.11
CA ASP A 424 -33.70 3.04 4.86
C ASP A 424 -32.62 3.81 5.64
N LYS A 425 -31.41 3.27 5.76
CA LYS A 425 -30.28 3.91 6.45
C LYS A 425 -29.71 5.07 5.64
N THR A 426 -29.11 6.02 6.34
CA THR A 426 -28.30 7.10 5.80
C THR A 426 -26.81 6.71 5.82
N GLN A 427 -25.98 7.43 5.06
CA GLN A 427 -24.54 7.14 5.01
C GLN A 427 -23.82 7.24 6.37
N TYR A 428 -24.37 8.00 7.32
CA TYR A 428 -23.79 8.18 8.66
C TYR A 428 -24.05 6.99 9.59
N GLU A 429 -25.05 6.18 9.26
CA GLU A 429 -25.45 4.98 10.02
C GLU A 429 -24.79 3.71 9.49
N LEU A 430 -24.10 3.81 8.35
CA LEU A 430 -23.36 2.72 7.73
C LEU A 430 -21.91 2.68 8.24
N SER A 431 -21.40 1.47 8.45
CA SER A 431 -19.97 1.23 8.62
C SER A 431 -19.18 1.58 7.35
N VAL A 432 -17.86 1.72 7.47
CA VAL A 432 -16.97 2.04 6.33
C VAL A 432 -17.11 0.98 5.22
N GLY A 433 -17.16 -0.31 5.59
CA GLY A 433 -17.32 -1.41 4.64
C GLY A 433 -18.70 -1.46 4.01
N GLU A 434 -19.76 -1.22 4.78
CA GLU A 434 -21.12 -1.15 4.22
C GLU A 434 -21.25 0.00 3.24
N ARG A 435 -20.70 1.18 3.55
CA ARG A 435 -20.68 2.31 2.60
C ARG A 435 -20.00 1.95 1.29
N GLN A 436 -18.88 1.21 1.35
CA GLN A 436 -18.17 0.80 0.14
C GLN A 436 -19.00 -0.16 -0.69
N ARG A 437 -19.57 -1.20 -0.07
CA ARG A 437 -20.45 -2.14 -0.76
C ARG A 437 -21.68 -1.46 -1.35
N VAL A 438 -22.29 -0.52 -0.63
CA VAL A 438 -23.40 0.29 -1.15
C VAL A 438 -22.96 1.13 -2.36
N THR A 439 -21.78 1.73 -2.32
CA THR A 439 -21.23 2.49 -3.46
C THR A 439 -20.92 1.56 -4.66
N MET A 440 -20.46 0.33 -4.41
CA MET A 440 -20.33 -0.69 -5.46
C MET A 440 -21.68 -1.07 -6.05
N ALA A 441 -22.69 -1.31 -5.21
CA ALA A 441 -24.06 -1.59 -5.64
C ALA A 441 -24.64 -0.45 -6.48
N GLN A 442 -24.30 0.80 -6.15
CA GLN A 442 -24.69 1.99 -6.93
C GLN A 442 -24.13 1.99 -8.36
N VAL A 443 -22.95 1.42 -8.56
CA VAL A 443 -22.37 1.25 -9.91
C VAL A 443 -22.98 0.04 -10.61
N LEU A 444 -23.15 -1.07 -9.89
CA LEU A 444 -23.68 -2.34 -10.41
C LEU A 444 -25.16 -2.27 -10.79
N ILE A 445 -25.96 -1.41 -10.14
CA ILE A 445 -27.40 -1.28 -10.43
C ILE A 445 -27.69 -0.82 -11.86
N ARG A 446 -26.70 -0.21 -12.53
CA ARG A 446 -26.75 0.17 -13.95
C ARG A 446 -26.50 -1.00 -14.90
N GLU A 447 -26.14 -2.17 -14.38
CA GLU A 447 -25.76 -3.37 -15.14
C GLU A 447 -24.68 -3.08 -16.22
N PRO A 448 -23.57 -2.41 -15.86
CA PRO A 448 -22.49 -2.15 -16.82
C PRO A 448 -21.74 -3.45 -17.16
N ARG A 449 -21.26 -3.56 -18.41
CA ARG A 449 -20.43 -4.73 -18.82
C ARG A 449 -18.98 -4.63 -18.35
N ILE A 450 -18.53 -3.40 -18.11
CA ILE A 450 -17.17 -3.08 -17.70
C ILE A 450 -17.27 -2.18 -16.47
N ILE A 451 -16.55 -2.54 -15.42
CA ILE A 451 -16.45 -1.74 -14.20
C ILE A 451 -14.99 -1.42 -13.93
N ILE A 452 -14.70 -0.16 -13.63
CA ILE A 452 -13.39 0.33 -13.25
C ILE A 452 -13.44 0.82 -11.82
N PHE A 453 -12.66 0.20 -10.95
CA PHE A 453 -12.52 0.57 -9.55
C PHE A 453 -11.16 1.20 -9.29
N ASP A 454 -11.17 2.47 -8.87
CA ASP A 454 -9.97 3.23 -8.58
C ASP A 454 -9.71 3.26 -7.07
N GLU A 455 -8.76 2.43 -6.60
CA GLU A 455 -8.40 2.22 -5.19
C GLU A 455 -9.59 1.81 -4.30
N PRO A 456 -10.27 0.68 -4.61
CA PRO A 456 -11.48 0.26 -3.89
C PRO A 456 -11.25 -0.14 -2.43
N THR A 457 -10.01 -0.36 -2.00
CA THR A 457 -9.67 -0.89 -0.67
C THR A 457 -8.82 0.05 0.18
N GLY A 458 -8.42 1.21 -0.35
CA GLY A 458 -7.48 2.20 0.23
C GLY A 458 -7.10 2.04 1.72
N THR A 459 -7.56 2.94 2.59
CA THR A 459 -7.23 2.95 4.02
C THR A 459 -8.11 2.01 4.86
N MET A 460 -8.75 1.02 4.24
CA MET A 460 -9.66 0.10 4.94
C MET A 460 -8.89 -0.93 5.77
N ASP A 461 -9.49 -1.43 6.85
CA ASP A 461 -8.97 -2.62 7.53
C ASP A 461 -9.13 -3.88 6.65
N PRO A 462 -8.29 -4.92 6.82
CA PRO A 462 -8.34 -6.05 5.90
C PRO A 462 -9.61 -6.90 6.01
N ILE A 463 -10.34 -6.84 7.13
CA ILE A 463 -11.67 -7.47 7.22
C ILE A 463 -12.55 -6.85 6.15
N THR A 464 -12.62 -5.52 6.16
CA THR A 464 -13.39 -4.75 5.18
C THR A 464 -12.87 -4.97 3.76
N LYS A 465 -11.54 -5.08 3.56
CA LYS A 465 -10.97 -5.39 2.24
C LYS A 465 -11.40 -6.76 1.71
N ASN A 466 -11.42 -7.77 2.57
CA ASN A 466 -11.86 -9.12 2.20
C ASN A 466 -13.35 -9.15 1.89
N GLU A 467 -14.16 -8.40 2.63
CA GLU A 467 -15.58 -8.25 2.32
C GLU A 467 -15.78 -7.61 0.94
N VAL A 468 -15.04 -6.55 0.62
CA VAL A 468 -15.06 -5.89 -0.70
C VAL A 468 -14.55 -6.84 -1.80
N ALA A 469 -13.48 -7.60 -1.55
CA ALA A 469 -12.96 -8.61 -2.47
C ALA A 469 -14.04 -9.65 -2.82
N ASN A 470 -14.69 -10.21 -1.79
CA ASN A 470 -15.76 -11.19 -1.96
C ASN A 470 -16.95 -10.60 -2.73
N SER A 471 -17.30 -9.33 -2.47
CA SER A 471 -18.34 -8.63 -3.23
C SER A 471 -17.98 -8.51 -4.72
N ILE A 472 -16.72 -8.25 -5.06
CA ILE A 472 -16.26 -8.19 -6.47
C ILE A 472 -16.35 -9.57 -7.13
N LEU A 473 -15.82 -10.60 -6.47
CA LEU A 473 -15.84 -11.97 -6.99
C LEU A 473 -17.28 -12.47 -7.18
N THR A 474 -18.15 -12.22 -6.20
CA THR A 474 -19.58 -12.55 -6.28
C THR A 474 -20.24 -11.80 -7.44
N ALA A 475 -20.03 -10.48 -7.53
CA ALA A 475 -20.61 -9.68 -8.60
C ALA A 475 -20.15 -10.17 -9.99
N ARG A 476 -18.86 -10.48 -10.16
CA ARG A 476 -18.31 -11.08 -11.39
C ARG A 476 -19.02 -12.39 -11.73
N LYS A 477 -19.18 -13.29 -10.76
CA LYS A 477 -19.80 -14.60 -10.95
C LYS A 477 -21.28 -14.50 -11.36
N GLU A 478 -22.04 -13.65 -10.68
CA GLU A 478 -23.48 -13.51 -10.90
C GLU A 478 -23.82 -12.74 -12.19
N THR A 479 -22.97 -11.78 -12.59
CA THR A 479 -23.28 -10.85 -13.69
C THR A 479 -22.39 -11.00 -14.92
N TRP A 480 -21.34 -11.84 -14.86
CA TRP A 480 -20.32 -11.96 -15.90
C TRP A 480 -19.66 -10.62 -16.29
N THR A 481 -19.55 -9.71 -15.33
CA THR A 481 -18.99 -8.37 -15.54
C THR A 481 -17.46 -8.40 -15.60
N THR A 482 -16.87 -7.59 -16.49
CA THR A 482 -15.43 -7.40 -16.57
C THR A 482 -15.00 -6.31 -15.58
N PHE A 483 -13.99 -6.58 -14.76
CA PHE A 483 -13.50 -5.62 -13.77
C PHE A 483 -12.08 -5.15 -14.11
N ILE A 484 -11.83 -3.85 -13.96
CA ILE A 484 -10.50 -3.27 -13.93
C ILE A 484 -10.30 -2.69 -12.54
N ILE A 485 -9.33 -3.23 -11.82
CA ILE A 485 -9.01 -2.80 -10.46
C ILE A 485 -7.70 -2.03 -10.50
N VAL A 486 -7.74 -0.75 -10.16
CA VAL A 486 -6.54 0.04 -9.89
C VAL A 486 -6.24 -0.05 -8.40
N SER A 487 -5.07 -0.56 -8.04
CA SER A 487 -4.66 -0.59 -6.63
C SER A 487 -3.16 -0.50 -6.46
N HIS A 488 -2.73 -0.04 -5.29
CA HIS A 488 -1.38 -0.23 -4.78
C HIS A 488 -1.29 -1.39 -3.76
N ASP A 489 -2.42 -2.01 -3.41
CA ASP A 489 -2.48 -3.17 -2.52
C ASP A 489 -2.23 -4.47 -3.31
N MET A 490 -1.01 -4.96 -3.20
CA MET A 490 -0.53 -6.15 -3.91
C MET A 490 -1.22 -7.43 -3.44
N GLU A 491 -1.58 -7.53 -2.15
CA GLU A 491 -2.24 -8.72 -1.60
C GLU A 491 -3.69 -8.80 -2.07
N PHE A 492 -4.39 -7.65 -2.07
CA PHE A 492 -5.71 -7.56 -2.66
C PHE A 492 -5.73 -7.96 -4.14
N VAL A 493 -4.76 -7.47 -4.92
CA VAL A 493 -4.65 -7.81 -6.34
C VAL A 493 -4.33 -9.28 -6.55
N ARG A 494 -3.45 -9.86 -5.72
CA ARG A 494 -3.12 -11.29 -5.77
C ARG A 494 -4.35 -12.18 -5.57
N ASN A 495 -5.25 -11.76 -4.67
CA ASN A 495 -6.40 -12.57 -4.27
C ASN A 495 -7.61 -12.38 -5.18
N VAL A 496 -7.70 -11.26 -5.90
CA VAL A 496 -8.91 -10.88 -6.65
C VAL A 496 -8.69 -10.84 -8.16
N CYS A 497 -7.51 -10.47 -8.65
CA CYS A 497 -7.26 -10.30 -10.08
C CYS A 497 -6.75 -11.58 -10.73
N ASP A 498 -7.25 -11.88 -11.94
CA ASP A 498 -6.73 -12.99 -12.76
C ASP A 498 -5.39 -12.60 -13.41
N ARG A 499 -5.35 -11.39 -14.00
CA ARG A 499 -4.18 -10.82 -14.68
C ARG A 499 -3.90 -9.42 -14.16
N ALA A 500 -2.65 -8.99 -14.27
CA ALA A 500 -2.27 -7.65 -13.88
C ALA A 500 -1.22 -7.03 -14.82
N VAL A 501 -1.14 -5.71 -14.78
CA VAL A 501 -0.04 -4.92 -15.34
C VAL A 501 0.60 -4.07 -14.26
N HIS A 502 1.92 -4.05 -14.25
CA HIS A 502 2.70 -3.17 -13.38
C HIS A 502 3.08 -1.89 -14.10
N MET A 503 2.60 -0.77 -13.60
CA MET A 503 2.84 0.57 -14.13
C MET A 503 3.86 1.32 -13.26
N LYS A 504 4.88 1.88 -13.90
CA LYS A 504 5.93 2.69 -13.25
C LYS A 504 6.32 3.84 -14.17
N LEU A 505 6.31 5.07 -13.62
CA LEU A 505 6.66 6.30 -14.36
C LEU A 505 5.93 6.42 -15.72
N GLY A 506 4.63 6.13 -15.75
CA GLY A 506 3.82 6.23 -16.96
C GLY A 506 3.93 5.04 -17.94
N LYS A 507 4.82 4.07 -17.70
CA LYS A 507 5.04 2.91 -18.58
C LYS A 507 4.60 1.60 -17.94
N ILE A 508 4.28 0.61 -18.76
CA ILE A 508 4.10 -0.78 -18.31
C ILE A 508 5.46 -1.46 -18.24
N THR A 509 5.77 -2.07 -17.11
CA THR A 509 7.05 -2.76 -16.84
C THR A 509 6.92 -4.28 -16.80
N ALA A 510 5.73 -4.78 -16.45
CA ALA A 510 5.41 -6.20 -16.45
C ALA A 510 3.91 -6.39 -16.75
N THR A 511 3.58 -7.49 -17.42
CA THR A 511 2.21 -7.88 -17.74
C THR A 511 2.09 -9.40 -17.72
N GLY A 512 0.98 -9.92 -17.24
CA GLY A 512 0.75 -11.36 -17.19
C GLY A 512 -0.20 -11.74 -16.09
N ASP A 513 -0.03 -12.96 -15.59
CA ASP A 513 -0.72 -13.46 -14.41
C ASP A 513 -0.47 -12.56 -13.20
N ALA A 514 -1.51 -12.29 -12.41
CA ALA A 514 -1.37 -11.43 -11.24
C ALA A 514 -0.28 -11.93 -10.27
N GLY A 515 -0.19 -13.25 -10.05
CA GLY A 515 0.84 -13.84 -9.20
C GLY A 515 2.25 -13.65 -9.75
N SER A 516 2.47 -13.98 -11.03
CA SER A 516 3.79 -13.84 -11.67
C SER A 516 4.28 -12.39 -11.74
N VAL A 517 3.39 -11.45 -12.04
CA VAL A 517 3.73 -10.02 -12.07
C VAL A 517 4.14 -9.52 -10.68
N LEU A 518 3.42 -9.95 -9.63
CA LEU A 518 3.74 -9.58 -8.24
C LEU A 518 5.07 -10.17 -7.76
N GLU A 519 5.38 -11.41 -8.14
CA GLU A 519 6.67 -12.03 -7.86
C GLU A 519 7.83 -11.27 -8.52
N GLU A 520 7.65 -10.85 -9.78
CA GLU A 520 8.64 -10.04 -10.50
C GLU A 520 8.88 -8.67 -9.81
N ILE A 521 7.81 -7.99 -9.36
CA ILE A 521 7.92 -6.72 -8.62
C ILE A 521 8.63 -6.93 -7.28
N THR A 522 8.24 -7.95 -6.52
CA THR A 522 8.81 -8.22 -5.20
C THR A 522 10.31 -8.52 -5.29
N TYR A 523 10.72 -9.19 -6.36
CA TYR A 523 12.13 -9.40 -6.69
C TYR A 523 12.84 -8.07 -7.01
N GLU A 524 12.26 -7.24 -7.88
CA GLU A 524 12.82 -5.94 -8.27
C GLU A 524 12.97 -4.95 -7.11
N GLU A 525 12.00 -4.92 -6.18
CA GLU A 525 11.90 -3.96 -5.08
C GLU A 525 12.56 -4.42 -3.76
N LYS A 526 13.26 -5.57 -3.76
CA LYS A 526 14.12 -5.95 -2.62
C LYS A 526 15.05 -4.77 -2.27
N PRO A 527 15.14 -4.34 -1.01
CA PRO A 527 16.13 -3.34 -0.63
C PRO A 527 17.52 -3.86 -0.93
N ASP A 528 18.38 -2.97 -1.39
CA ASP A 528 19.76 -3.28 -1.75
C ASP A 528 20.58 -4.00 -0.65
N ARG A 529 20.17 -3.78 0.61
CA ARG A 529 20.74 -4.41 1.82
C ARG A 529 20.36 -5.89 2.00
N GLU A 530 19.27 -6.33 1.39
CA GLU A 530 18.74 -7.70 1.47
C GLU A 530 19.06 -8.54 0.22
N LYS A 531 19.64 -7.92 -0.82
CA LYS A 531 20.02 -8.62 -2.06
C LYS A 531 21.30 -9.43 -1.86
N THR A 532 21.23 -10.73 -2.17
CA THR A 532 22.41 -11.61 -2.23
C THR A 532 23.31 -11.25 -3.42
N ALA A 533 24.54 -11.78 -3.46
CA ALA A 533 25.43 -11.59 -4.62
C ALA A 533 24.82 -12.15 -5.91
N GLU A 534 24.05 -13.25 -5.79
CA GLU A 534 23.32 -13.86 -6.90
C GLU A 534 22.13 -13.02 -7.36
N ASP A 535 21.37 -12.43 -6.41
CA ASP A 535 20.32 -11.46 -6.74
C ASP A 535 20.89 -10.25 -7.51
N ARG A 536 22.04 -9.74 -7.09
CA ARG A 536 22.71 -8.61 -7.75
C ARG A 536 23.25 -8.97 -9.13
N ASP A 537 23.72 -10.20 -9.33
CA ASP A 537 24.18 -10.67 -10.65
C ASP A 537 23.02 -10.75 -11.66
N ASN A 538 21.88 -11.26 -11.21
CA ASN A 538 20.66 -11.32 -12.00
C ASN A 538 20.10 -9.93 -12.31
N ASP A 539 20.11 -9.01 -11.33
CA ASP A 539 19.77 -7.61 -11.54
C ASP A 539 20.68 -6.94 -12.57
N LEU A 540 22.00 -7.18 -12.50
CA LEU A 540 22.96 -6.63 -13.46
C LEU A 540 22.66 -7.10 -14.89
N LYS A 541 22.46 -8.41 -15.09
CA LYS A 541 22.06 -8.98 -16.39
C LYS A 541 20.75 -8.38 -16.88
N LYS A 542 19.77 -8.22 -15.99
CA LYS A 542 18.46 -7.65 -16.30
C LYS A 542 18.56 -6.17 -16.70
N TYR A 543 19.34 -5.36 -15.97
CA TYR A 543 19.54 -3.95 -16.31
C TYR A 543 20.26 -3.78 -17.65
N LEU A 544 21.30 -4.58 -17.92
CA LEU A 544 21.97 -4.57 -19.21
C LEU A 544 21.02 -4.98 -20.34
N LYS A 545 20.23 -6.04 -20.14
CA LYS A 545 19.22 -6.47 -21.12
C LYS A 545 18.19 -5.37 -21.40
N ARG A 546 17.63 -4.75 -20.35
CA ARG A 546 16.66 -3.65 -20.51
C ARG A 546 17.30 -2.41 -21.14
N ALA A 547 18.57 -2.12 -20.86
CA ALA A 547 19.29 -1.05 -21.55
C ALA A 547 19.35 -1.33 -23.06
N HIS A 548 19.69 -2.55 -23.47
CA HIS A 548 19.66 -2.96 -24.88
C HIS A 548 18.27 -2.90 -25.52
N GLU A 549 17.23 -3.38 -24.83
CA GLU A 549 15.84 -3.33 -25.32
C GLU A 549 15.36 -1.88 -25.51
N ASN A 550 15.83 -0.93 -24.70
CA ASN A 550 15.50 0.50 -24.83
C ASN A 550 16.45 1.27 -25.76
N ALA A 551 17.57 0.66 -26.17
CA ALA A 551 18.50 1.21 -27.15
C ALA A 551 17.93 1.17 -28.57
N GLU A 552 17.21 0.10 -28.94
CA GLU A 552 16.56 -0.05 -30.25
C GLU A 552 15.51 1.06 -30.56
N PRO A 553 14.57 1.39 -29.66
CA PRO A 553 13.58 2.45 -29.88
C PRO A 553 14.14 3.87 -29.69
N GLY A 554 15.39 4.04 -29.24
CA GLY A 554 16.00 5.36 -29.02
C GLY A 554 15.52 6.11 -27.77
N ASP A 555 14.98 5.40 -26.77
CA ASP A 555 14.50 6.02 -25.53
C ASP A 555 15.67 6.34 -24.58
N LEU A 556 16.28 7.51 -24.79
CA LEU A 556 17.47 7.94 -24.05
C LEU A 556 17.25 8.04 -22.53
N CYS A 557 16.02 8.35 -22.09
CA CYS A 557 15.70 8.45 -20.67
C CYS A 557 15.70 7.07 -20.00
N ALA A 558 15.05 6.08 -20.61
CA ALA A 558 15.06 4.71 -20.10
C ALA A 558 16.45 4.07 -20.23
N LEU A 559 17.15 4.33 -21.33
CA LEU A 559 18.52 3.89 -21.55
C LEU A 559 19.46 4.43 -20.46
N GLU A 560 19.42 5.74 -20.17
CA GLU A 560 20.18 6.37 -19.08
C GLU A 560 19.88 5.74 -17.71
N PHE A 561 18.60 5.55 -17.39
CA PHE A 561 18.19 4.98 -16.12
C PHE A 561 18.78 3.57 -15.90
N TYR A 562 18.62 2.68 -16.89
CA TYR A 562 19.10 1.30 -16.77
C TYR A 562 20.63 1.23 -16.83
N THR A 563 21.27 2.07 -17.63
CA THR A 563 22.73 2.17 -17.71
C THR A 563 23.34 2.63 -16.39
N LEU A 564 22.75 3.63 -15.72
CA LEU A 564 23.18 4.09 -14.41
C LEU A 564 22.99 3.00 -13.34
N LYS A 565 21.86 2.30 -13.36
CA LYS A 565 21.60 1.17 -12.46
C LYS A 565 22.56 0.02 -12.67
N ALA A 566 22.89 -0.31 -13.92
CA ALA A 566 23.92 -1.29 -14.25
C ALA A 566 25.30 -0.88 -13.69
N LYS A 567 25.72 0.37 -13.88
CA LYS A 567 26.97 0.91 -13.31
C LYS A 567 27.00 0.82 -11.77
N GLU A 568 25.93 1.24 -11.11
CA GLU A 568 25.81 1.15 -9.64
C GLU A 568 25.88 -0.30 -9.12
N THR A 569 25.20 -1.23 -9.79
CA THR A 569 25.18 -2.65 -9.41
C THR A 569 26.51 -3.35 -9.71
N ALA A 570 27.13 -3.05 -10.84
CA ALA A 570 28.45 -3.56 -11.21
C ALA A 570 29.54 -3.11 -10.24
N ALA A 571 29.51 -1.84 -9.81
CA ALA A 571 30.41 -1.32 -8.79
C ALA A 571 30.25 -2.05 -7.44
N LYS A 572 29.01 -2.40 -7.05
CA LYS A 572 28.74 -3.19 -5.82
C LYS A 572 29.17 -4.66 -5.94
N LEU A 573 29.32 -5.17 -7.16
CA LEU A 573 29.79 -6.53 -7.46
C LEU A 573 31.27 -6.61 -7.78
N ASN A 574 31.99 -5.47 -7.85
CA ASN A 574 33.35 -5.38 -8.40
C ASN A 574 33.46 -6.06 -9.78
N LYS A 575 32.45 -5.89 -10.64
CA LYS A 575 32.46 -6.37 -12.02
C LYS A 575 32.77 -5.22 -12.99
N ASP A 576 33.64 -5.50 -13.95
CA ASP A 576 33.85 -4.62 -15.09
C ASP A 576 32.76 -4.89 -16.13
N ILE A 577 32.07 -3.83 -16.56
CA ILE A 577 31.01 -3.86 -17.58
C ILE A 577 31.31 -2.90 -18.75
N SER A 578 32.59 -2.50 -18.90
CA SER A 578 33.00 -1.50 -19.88
C SER A 578 32.68 -1.94 -21.32
N SER A 579 32.84 -3.23 -21.64
CA SER A 579 32.51 -3.80 -22.96
C SER A 579 31.02 -3.67 -23.31
N GLU A 580 30.14 -3.94 -22.36
CA GLU A 580 28.69 -3.89 -22.53
C GLU A 580 28.23 -2.44 -22.66
N LEU A 581 28.83 -1.51 -21.91
CA LEU A 581 28.56 -0.08 -22.04
C LEU A 581 28.98 0.47 -23.42
N GLU A 582 30.07 -0.03 -24.00
CA GLU A 582 30.49 0.37 -25.35
C GLU A 582 29.46 -0.02 -26.41
N THR A 583 28.81 -1.17 -26.27
CA THR A 583 27.77 -1.60 -27.22
C THR A 583 26.50 -0.73 -27.20
N LEU A 584 26.30 0.08 -26.15
CA LEU A 584 25.17 1.02 -26.04
C LEU A 584 25.49 2.40 -26.62
N LYS A 585 26.77 2.75 -26.83
CA LYS A 585 27.19 4.07 -27.36
C LYS A 585 26.51 4.45 -28.68
N PRO A 586 26.36 3.56 -29.69
CA PRO A 586 25.72 3.92 -30.94
C PRO A 586 24.26 4.40 -30.79
N ALA A 587 23.54 3.87 -29.80
CA ALA A 587 22.17 4.30 -29.51
C ALA A 587 22.12 5.69 -28.87
N TYR A 588 23.07 5.99 -27.98
CA TYR A 588 23.25 7.34 -27.44
C TYR A 588 23.61 8.34 -28.55
N GLU A 589 24.56 8.01 -29.41
CA GLU A 589 24.96 8.87 -30.54
C GLU A 589 23.78 9.20 -31.45
N LYS A 590 22.98 8.18 -31.81
CA LYS A 590 21.79 8.37 -32.64
C LYS A 590 20.75 9.27 -31.97
N GLY A 591 20.43 9.02 -30.69
CA GLY A 591 19.42 9.82 -29.98
C GLY A 591 19.88 11.26 -29.75
N ILE A 592 21.16 11.47 -29.41
CA ILE A 592 21.76 12.80 -29.25
C ILE A 592 21.73 13.55 -30.58
N TYR A 593 22.04 12.87 -31.69
CA TYR A 593 21.95 13.46 -33.03
C TYR A 593 20.52 13.90 -33.38
N GLU A 594 19.51 13.08 -33.08
CA GLU A 594 18.10 13.44 -33.29
C GLU A 594 17.68 14.64 -32.42
N MET A 595 18.13 14.72 -31.16
CA MET A 595 17.89 15.86 -30.28
C MET A 595 18.54 17.15 -30.80
N LEU A 596 19.79 17.08 -31.26
CA LEU A 596 20.48 18.24 -31.85
C LEU A 596 19.80 18.70 -33.14
N LYS A 597 19.27 17.77 -33.94
CA LYS A 597 18.49 18.11 -35.14
C LYS A 597 17.17 18.80 -34.82
N GLU A 598 16.46 18.37 -33.78
CA GLU A 598 15.27 19.10 -33.30
C GLU A 598 15.65 20.48 -32.74
N ALA A 599 16.77 20.59 -32.02
CA ALA A 599 17.29 21.88 -31.59
C ALA A 599 17.57 22.81 -32.79
N GLU A 600 18.13 22.31 -33.90
CA GLU A 600 18.34 23.09 -35.12
C GLU A 600 17.02 23.56 -35.73
N ARG A 601 15.98 22.70 -35.71
CA ARG A 601 14.64 23.09 -36.16
C ARG A 601 14.08 24.23 -35.31
N TYR A 602 14.12 24.11 -33.99
CA TYR A 602 13.66 25.17 -33.08
C TYR A 602 14.46 26.46 -33.21
N ALA A 603 15.78 26.36 -33.44
CA ALA A 603 16.62 27.51 -33.75
C ALA A 603 16.15 28.25 -35.00
N SER A 604 15.81 27.51 -36.07
CA SER A 604 15.30 28.09 -37.32
C SER A 604 13.92 28.75 -37.18
N GLU A 605 13.08 28.22 -36.28
CA GLU A 605 11.75 28.74 -35.96
C GLU A 605 11.79 29.91 -34.96
N GLY A 606 12.97 30.28 -34.44
CA GLY A 606 13.15 31.33 -33.44
C GLY A 606 12.71 30.93 -32.02
N GLN A 607 12.51 29.63 -31.77
CA GLN A 607 12.08 29.09 -30.48
C GLN A 607 13.29 28.75 -29.60
N THR A 608 13.96 29.80 -29.10
CA THR A 608 15.26 29.69 -28.42
C THR A 608 15.18 28.96 -27.06
N TYR A 609 14.02 28.89 -26.41
CA TYR A 609 13.89 28.17 -25.14
C TYR A 609 13.76 26.67 -25.36
N GLU A 610 12.92 26.26 -26.29
CA GLU A 610 12.73 24.88 -26.71
C GLU A 610 14.05 24.30 -27.21
N MET A 611 14.78 25.06 -28.04
CA MET A 611 16.14 24.72 -28.47
C MET A 611 17.09 24.44 -27.29
N ASP A 612 17.13 25.33 -26.29
CA ASP A 612 18.04 25.22 -25.13
C ASP A 612 17.78 23.94 -24.32
N VAL A 613 16.50 23.57 -24.14
CA VAL A 613 16.10 22.34 -23.45
C VAL A 613 16.68 21.10 -24.14
N TYR A 614 16.57 21.01 -25.48
CA TYR A 614 17.13 19.87 -26.23
C TYR A 614 18.66 19.82 -26.16
N ILE A 615 19.34 20.98 -26.15
CA ILE A 615 20.80 21.05 -26.02
C ILE A 615 21.25 20.60 -24.63
N GLU A 616 20.57 21.03 -23.57
CA GLU A 616 20.90 20.62 -22.20
C GLU A 616 20.69 19.13 -21.97
N ASP A 617 19.58 18.57 -22.49
CA ASP A 617 19.33 17.13 -22.46
C ASP A 617 20.39 16.37 -23.26
N ALA A 618 20.75 16.83 -24.46
CA ALA A 618 21.81 16.23 -25.27
C ALA A 618 23.17 16.23 -24.54
N MET A 619 23.54 17.34 -23.87
CA MET A 619 24.76 17.43 -23.06
C MET A 619 24.75 16.45 -21.88
N LYS A 620 23.60 16.31 -21.21
CA LYS A 620 23.43 15.37 -20.10
C LYS A 620 23.63 13.92 -20.55
N TYR A 621 22.99 13.53 -21.66
CA TYR A 621 23.13 12.18 -22.21
C TYR A 621 24.54 11.91 -22.74
N ALA A 622 25.17 12.90 -23.38
CA ALA A 622 26.55 12.82 -23.85
C ALA A 622 27.53 12.60 -22.70
N ALA A 623 27.36 13.31 -21.58
CA ALA A 623 28.17 13.12 -20.37
C ALA A 623 28.00 11.71 -19.75
N CYS A 624 26.78 11.16 -19.76
CA CYS A 624 26.52 9.81 -19.25
C CYS A 624 27.19 8.70 -20.09
N ALA A 625 27.22 8.90 -21.41
CA ALA A 625 27.79 7.97 -22.38
C ALA A 625 29.29 8.19 -22.66
N GLY A 626 29.87 9.31 -22.20
CA GLY A 626 31.25 9.69 -22.50
C GLY A 626 31.47 10.13 -23.94
N ILE A 627 30.46 10.74 -24.56
CA ILE A 627 30.49 11.26 -25.93
C ILE A 627 30.81 12.75 -25.87
N ASP A 628 31.72 13.22 -26.72
CA ASP A 628 32.03 14.64 -26.85
C ASP A 628 31.18 15.28 -27.96
N ILE A 629 30.36 16.26 -27.59
CA ILE A 629 29.51 17.04 -28.50
C ILE A 629 29.94 18.51 -28.60
N SER A 630 31.08 18.88 -28.02
CA SER A 630 31.57 20.27 -27.97
C SER A 630 31.71 20.93 -29.35
N GLY A 631 32.01 20.14 -30.39
CA GLY A 631 32.11 20.62 -31.78
C GLY A 631 30.78 21.00 -32.44
N GLU A 632 29.64 20.53 -31.92
CA GLU A 632 28.30 20.79 -32.48
C GLU A 632 27.64 22.04 -31.88
N LEU A 633 28.00 22.38 -30.64
CA LEU A 633 27.43 23.51 -29.88
C LEU A 633 27.61 24.91 -30.53
N PRO A 634 28.73 25.22 -31.23
CA PRO A 634 28.91 26.52 -31.87
C PRO A 634 27.84 26.89 -32.90
N LYS A 635 27.16 25.90 -33.50
CA LYS A 635 26.10 26.12 -34.50
C LYS A 635 24.86 26.84 -33.94
N PHE A 636 24.63 26.74 -32.62
CA PHE A 636 23.47 27.32 -31.95
C PHE A 636 23.73 28.73 -31.38
N MET A 637 24.99 29.19 -31.40
CA MET A 637 25.38 30.50 -30.87
C MET A 637 24.60 31.67 -31.49
N PRO A 638 24.36 31.72 -32.83
CA PRO A 638 23.56 32.79 -33.42
C PRO A 638 22.11 32.83 -32.91
N ALA A 639 21.52 31.68 -32.57
CA ALA A 639 20.17 31.61 -32.02
C ALA A 639 20.13 32.13 -30.58
N TYR A 640 21.14 31.82 -29.76
CA TYR A 640 21.29 32.42 -28.43
C TYR A 640 21.49 33.95 -28.48
N GLU A 641 22.24 34.47 -29.47
CA GLU A 641 22.37 35.92 -29.64
C GLU A 641 21.04 36.59 -29.98
N LYS A 642 20.26 35.97 -30.87
CA LYS A 642 18.91 36.44 -31.21
C LYS A 642 17.97 36.37 -30.01
N GLY A 643 17.94 35.25 -29.29
CA GLY A 643 17.09 35.08 -28.10
C GLY A 643 17.46 36.01 -26.95
N LEU A 644 18.76 36.33 -26.80
CA LEU A 644 19.23 37.35 -25.86
C LEU A 644 18.67 38.73 -26.23
N ALA A 645 18.75 39.13 -27.50
CA ALA A 645 18.21 40.42 -27.95
C ALA A 645 16.69 40.51 -27.77
N GLU A 646 15.95 39.44 -28.12
CA GLU A 646 14.50 39.38 -27.95
C GLU A 646 14.08 39.44 -26.48
N ALA A 647 14.77 38.71 -25.59
CA ALA A 647 14.50 38.74 -24.16
C ALA A 647 14.74 40.12 -23.55
N LEU A 648 15.83 40.81 -23.94
CA LEU A 648 16.09 42.17 -23.48
C LEU A 648 15.03 43.16 -24.00
N GLN A 649 14.59 43.01 -25.26
CA GLN A 649 13.55 43.85 -25.84
C GLN A 649 12.18 43.66 -25.14
N GLU A 650 11.80 42.42 -24.82
CA GLU A 650 10.54 42.14 -24.14
C GLU A 650 10.58 42.59 -22.66
N ALA A 651 11.75 42.47 -22.01
CA ALA A 651 11.97 43.03 -20.68
C ALA A 651 11.71 44.55 -20.65
N GLU A 652 12.26 45.27 -21.64
CA GLU A 652 12.07 46.72 -21.80
C GLU A 652 10.62 47.08 -22.10
N ARG A 653 9.92 46.31 -22.95
CA ARG A 653 8.48 46.53 -23.24
C ARG A 653 7.60 46.37 -22.01
N HIS A 654 7.85 45.34 -21.20
CA HIS A 654 7.07 45.11 -19.98
C HIS A 654 7.35 46.16 -18.91
N GLU A 655 8.57 46.66 -18.86
CA GLU A 655 8.95 47.71 -17.92
C GLU A 655 8.34 49.05 -18.31
N ALA A 656 8.33 49.39 -19.60
CA ALA A 656 7.64 50.58 -20.12
C ALA A 656 6.13 50.58 -19.80
N LYS A 657 5.55 49.39 -19.57
CA LYS A 657 4.15 49.20 -19.15
C LYS A 657 3.96 49.08 -17.63
N GLY A 658 5.03 49.17 -16.84
CA GLY A 658 4.99 49.12 -15.36
C GLY A 658 4.88 47.71 -14.76
N PHE A 659 5.07 46.64 -15.55
CA PHE A 659 4.96 45.25 -15.09
C PHE A 659 6.30 44.67 -14.62
N LEU A 660 6.81 45.17 -13.48
CA LEU A 660 8.12 44.79 -12.93
C LEU A 660 8.35 43.27 -12.78
N GLY A 661 7.31 42.51 -12.39
CA GLY A 661 7.43 41.06 -12.21
C GLY A 661 7.63 40.28 -13.51
N MET A 662 7.12 40.79 -14.63
CA MET A 662 7.24 40.14 -15.94
C MET A 662 8.58 40.48 -16.60
N SER A 663 9.06 41.73 -16.48
CA SER A 663 10.40 42.13 -16.94
C SER A 663 11.50 41.28 -16.31
N TYR A 664 11.36 40.91 -15.03
CA TYR A 664 12.31 40.04 -14.33
C TYR A 664 12.49 38.66 -14.99
N GLN A 665 11.40 38.04 -15.47
CA GLN A 665 11.47 36.72 -16.11
C GLN A 665 12.31 36.76 -17.39
N TYR A 666 12.16 37.82 -18.17
CA TYR A 666 12.92 38.02 -19.40
C TYR A 666 14.38 38.41 -19.12
N ILE A 667 14.67 39.15 -18.05
CA ILE A 667 16.04 39.44 -17.60
C ILE A 667 16.77 38.16 -17.15
N HIS A 668 16.09 37.30 -16.39
CA HIS A 668 16.65 36.01 -15.99
C HIS A 668 16.96 35.13 -17.21
N ARG A 669 16.04 35.11 -18.19
CA ARG A 669 16.23 34.39 -19.46
C ARG A 669 17.39 34.96 -20.28
N ALA A 670 17.54 36.29 -20.33
CA ALA A 670 18.69 36.97 -20.93
C ALA A 670 20.00 36.60 -20.22
N GLY A 671 20.00 36.50 -18.89
CA GLY A 671 21.16 36.05 -18.11
C GLY A 671 21.62 34.65 -18.48
N ASN A 672 20.69 33.71 -18.63
CA ASN A 672 21.01 32.34 -19.07
C ASN A 672 21.65 32.34 -20.47
N TYR A 673 21.09 33.08 -21.43
CA TYR A 673 21.67 33.16 -22.78
C TYR A 673 23.03 33.86 -22.81
N ALA A 674 23.21 34.93 -22.03
CA ALA A 674 24.49 35.62 -21.90
C ALA A 674 25.58 34.68 -21.33
N ALA A 675 25.24 33.86 -20.33
CA ALA A 675 26.15 32.87 -19.77
C ALA A 675 26.62 31.83 -20.81
N LYS A 676 25.70 31.33 -21.66
CA LYS A 676 26.04 30.39 -22.75
C LYS A 676 26.93 31.03 -23.83
N LEU A 677 26.79 32.34 -24.04
CA LEU A 677 27.63 33.14 -24.95
C LEU A 677 28.95 33.62 -24.33
N GLY A 678 29.20 33.33 -23.05
CA GLY A 678 30.37 33.84 -22.32
C GLY A 678 30.38 35.36 -22.11
N LYS A 679 29.21 36.01 -22.18
CA LYS A 679 29.05 37.47 -22.00
C LYS A 679 28.63 37.78 -20.56
N ASN A 680 29.13 38.89 -20.01
CA ASN A 680 28.75 39.33 -18.67
C ASN A 680 27.39 40.04 -18.70
N ILE A 681 26.37 39.43 -18.10
CA ILE A 681 25.01 39.98 -18.06
C ILE A 681 24.94 41.33 -17.33
N GLU A 682 25.79 41.56 -16.31
CA GLU A 682 25.77 42.84 -15.58
C GLU A 682 26.21 44.01 -16.47
N GLU A 683 27.21 43.80 -17.34
CA GLU A 683 27.67 44.82 -18.27
C GLU A 683 26.61 45.10 -19.34
N ILE A 684 25.92 44.07 -19.80
CA ILE A 684 24.80 44.19 -20.75
C ILE A 684 23.65 44.96 -20.11
N LEU A 685 23.25 44.61 -18.89
CA LEU A 685 22.17 45.30 -18.19
C LEU A 685 22.51 46.77 -17.89
N LYS A 686 23.75 47.07 -17.48
CA LYS A 686 24.23 48.45 -17.25
C LYS A 686 24.13 49.35 -18.48
N SER A 687 24.15 48.77 -19.68
CA SER A 687 24.04 49.50 -20.95
C SER A 687 22.60 49.88 -21.32
N LEU A 688 21.60 49.37 -20.59
CA LEU A 688 20.19 49.59 -20.93
C LEU A 688 19.67 50.91 -20.35
N PRO A 689 18.84 51.67 -21.09
CA PRO A 689 18.42 53.03 -20.72
C PRO A 689 17.67 53.14 -19.38
N TRP A 690 17.13 52.02 -18.93
CA TRP A 690 16.28 51.90 -17.75
C TRP A 690 16.98 51.27 -16.55
N TYR A 691 18.24 50.84 -16.68
CA TYR A 691 19.00 50.19 -15.62
C TYR A 691 19.12 51.06 -14.35
N GLU A 692 19.28 52.38 -14.51
CA GLU A 692 19.35 53.33 -13.39
C GLU A 692 18.03 53.47 -12.60
N ARG A 693 16.91 53.00 -13.14
CA ARG A 693 15.61 52.99 -12.45
C ARG A 693 15.46 51.84 -11.47
N TRP A 694 16.36 50.87 -11.50
CA TRP A 694 16.39 49.73 -10.60
C TRP A 694 17.37 50.00 -9.47
N THR A 695 16.94 49.87 -8.22
CA THR A 695 17.86 49.81 -7.09
C THR A 695 18.60 48.48 -7.13
N LEU A 696 19.95 48.51 -7.11
CA LEU A 696 20.86 47.35 -7.11
C LEU A 696 20.46 46.23 -6.12
N THR A 697 19.72 46.59 -5.06
CA THR A 697 19.14 45.73 -4.04
C THR A 697 18.08 44.75 -4.57
N ASP A 698 17.24 45.15 -5.54
CA ASP A 698 16.16 44.30 -6.06
C ASP A 698 16.66 43.24 -7.06
N ILE A 699 17.76 43.53 -7.76
CA ILE A 699 18.40 42.63 -8.72
C ILE A 699 19.27 41.59 -7.99
N HIS A 700 20.06 42.02 -7.00
CA HIS A 700 20.99 41.12 -6.29
C HIS A 700 20.31 40.14 -5.32
N MET A 701 19.16 40.49 -4.74
CA MET A 701 18.52 39.66 -3.71
C MET A 701 17.78 38.43 -4.27
N LYS A 702 17.60 38.35 -5.60
CA LYS A 702 16.93 37.22 -6.28
C LYS A 702 17.78 36.46 -7.30
N LEU A 703 19.01 36.92 -7.59
CA LEU A 703 20.01 36.21 -8.41
C LEU A 703 20.85 35.19 -7.61
N ARG A 704 20.76 35.21 -6.27
CA ARG A 704 21.17 34.09 -5.39
C ARG A 704 20.00 33.13 -5.22
#